data_AF-A0A1Y1XQ67-F1
#
_entry.id   AF-A0A1Y1XQ67-F1
#
_cell.length_a   1.000
_cell.length_b   1.000
_cell.length_c   1.000
_cell.angle_alpha   90.00
_cell.angle_beta   90.00
_cell.angle_gamma   90.00
#
_symmetry.space_group_name_H-M   'P 1'
#
loop_
_entity.id
_entity.type
_entity.pdbx_description
1 polymer ?
#
loop_
_entity_poly.entity_id
_entity_poly.type
_entity_poly.pdbx_seq_one_letter_code
_entity_poly.pdbx_strand_id
1 'polypeptide(L)'
;MTNKLVDFTVQTFKKQFGEDPDSVYMSPGRINIIGEHVDYNNGFVLPAAIDKYICFAIKATDSELSEFYAADYNEKFTVNVNDDLKPGSTRWANYMLGVIHEIKKLGKKIGSFKVALSSDVPIGAGLSSSAALECGFAYALDSIYKLGIDRKTITIIGQSSEHNFAGVKCGIMDQFASVFGKKDKVIKLDCNTLDYTYYDAKLDDHCLVLFDSCVKHTHLTSGYNDRRNEVDRGISIIKANYSEVKDYRDVTHDMLEKLKGELGEVIYKRCRYVIEEIKRVEEAALALQNQDFKKLGELLNETHKGLSQDYEVSCSELDFLVEEVLKEKGVSGARMMGGGFGGCTINLIKKEDADNVIASIQKKYKDAFNIDMKVYQVNISEGTHKYEGKQKVTFSITEHPHRRYNPLLDQWILVSPQRAKRPWKGQQEKVNEEKRPQHDKSCYLCSGNTRVNGDKNPNYKGPFVFKNDFPSLLNEDISFQPNDQDDDELFRINPERGINRVICFSDDHSLTLPEMKVEDIVKVITVWQEEYKSLGLMDYINHVQIFENKGSVMGCSNPHPHCQIWAQSSIPTQAEITQKNLKKYYDKNGHTLLEDYLKKELNKSERIVLENESFVVLVPFWATWPYETMIISKRNIKNILEFTEEEKKLYAAILKELTTKYDNLFETSFPYSAGIHQSPTDGKNHPEWHFHMHFYPPLLRSATVKKFMVGYEMLAEAQRDITPEQSAEVLRKLSSVHYKTRND
;
A
#
# COMPACT_ATOMS: atom_id res chain seq x y z
N MET A 1 -0.49 -2.24 -15.43
CA MET A 1 -0.59 -2.14 -16.90
C MET A 1 -1.90 -2.71 -17.43
N THR A 2 -2.37 -3.84 -16.89
CA THR A 2 -3.64 -4.52 -17.23
C THR A 2 -4.86 -3.60 -17.38
N ASN A 3 -5.06 -2.62 -16.49
CA ASN A 3 -6.20 -1.68 -16.60
C ASN A 3 -6.17 -0.83 -17.87
N LYS A 4 -4.98 -0.39 -18.33
CA LYS A 4 -4.87 0.40 -19.56
C LYS A 4 -5.28 -0.42 -20.79
N LEU A 5 -4.90 -1.70 -20.82
CA LEU A 5 -5.26 -2.63 -21.90
C LEU A 5 -6.77 -2.87 -21.93
N VAL A 6 -7.38 -3.13 -20.77
CA VAL A 6 -8.84 -3.31 -20.66
C VAL A 6 -9.59 -2.05 -21.09
N ASP A 7 -9.22 -0.89 -20.53
CA ASP A 7 -9.87 0.39 -20.86
C ASP A 7 -9.74 0.67 -22.37
N PHE A 8 -8.56 0.48 -22.94
CA PHE A 8 -8.32 0.64 -24.37
C PHE A 8 -9.18 -0.31 -25.22
N THR A 9 -9.26 -1.59 -24.85
CA THR A 9 -10.07 -2.58 -25.57
C THR A 9 -11.56 -2.28 -25.51
N VAL A 10 -12.07 -1.90 -24.33
CA VAL A 10 -13.47 -1.54 -24.13
C VAL A 10 -13.81 -0.26 -24.91
N GLN A 11 -12.97 0.77 -24.87
CA GLN A 11 -13.20 1.98 -25.66
C GLN A 11 -13.13 1.70 -27.16
N THR A 12 -12.23 0.82 -27.59
CA THR A 12 -12.15 0.37 -28.98
C THR A 12 -13.42 -0.35 -29.40
N PHE A 13 -13.94 -1.26 -28.56
CA PHE A 13 -15.21 -1.93 -28.79
C PHE A 13 -16.35 -0.93 -28.98
N LYS A 14 -16.51 0.02 -28.05
CA LYS A 14 -17.54 1.08 -28.14
C LYS A 14 -17.41 1.90 -29.41
N LYS A 15 -16.19 2.29 -29.78
CA LYS A 15 -15.92 3.08 -30.98
C LYS A 15 -16.30 2.32 -32.25
N GLN A 16 -16.03 1.01 -32.32
CA GLN A 16 -16.22 0.24 -33.54
C GLN A 16 -17.66 -0.27 -33.71
N PHE A 17 -18.35 -0.56 -32.61
CA PHE A 17 -19.66 -1.20 -32.64
C PHE A 17 -20.80 -0.31 -32.13
N GLY A 18 -20.50 0.87 -31.57
CA GLY A 18 -21.50 1.85 -31.11
C GLY A 18 -22.19 1.47 -29.80
N GLU A 19 -21.69 0.46 -29.09
CA GLU A 19 -22.33 -0.11 -27.90
C GLU A 19 -21.31 -0.67 -26.90
N ASP A 20 -21.74 -0.95 -25.67
CA ASP A 20 -20.91 -1.58 -24.65
C ASP A 20 -20.77 -3.10 -24.84
N PRO A 21 -19.60 -3.69 -24.54
CA PRO A 21 -19.44 -5.14 -24.54
C PRO A 21 -20.17 -5.78 -23.35
N ASP A 22 -20.64 -7.02 -23.50
CA ASP A 22 -21.29 -7.76 -22.40
C ASP A 22 -20.30 -8.20 -21.32
N SER A 23 -19.07 -8.52 -21.74
CA SER A 23 -18.03 -9.04 -20.85
C SER A 23 -16.65 -8.81 -21.43
N VAL A 24 -15.66 -8.79 -20.53
CA VAL A 24 -14.24 -8.68 -20.86
C VAL A 24 -13.49 -9.91 -20.35
N TYR A 25 -12.61 -10.46 -21.18
CA TYR A 25 -11.79 -11.64 -20.87
C TYR A 25 -10.32 -11.34 -21.08
N MET A 26 -9.48 -11.94 -20.25
CA MET A 26 -8.02 -11.81 -20.31
C MET A 26 -7.41 -13.19 -20.52
N SER A 27 -6.45 -13.28 -21.43
CA SER A 27 -5.70 -14.50 -21.68
C SER A 27 -4.21 -14.19 -21.75
N PRO A 28 -3.37 -14.74 -20.86
CA PRO A 28 -1.98 -14.36 -20.76
C PRO A 28 -1.13 -15.05 -21.84
N GLY A 29 -0.05 -14.39 -22.24
CA GLY A 29 1.11 -15.07 -22.83
C GLY A 29 1.80 -15.94 -21.79
N ARG A 30 2.88 -16.61 -22.19
CA ARG A 30 3.61 -17.54 -21.32
C ARG A 30 5.11 -17.47 -21.50
N ILE A 31 5.82 -17.84 -20.44
CA ILE A 31 7.23 -18.20 -20.48
C ILE A 31 7.37 -19.70 -20.23
N ASN A 32 8.50 -20.26 -20.68
CA ASN A 32 8.94 -21.59 -20.24
C ASN A 32 10.21 -21.42 -19.39
N ILE A 33 10.21 -21.91 -18.16
CA ILE A 33 11.42 -21.86 -17.34
C ILE A 33 12.47 -22.82 -17.90
N ILE A 34 12.05 -24.05 -18.23
CA ILE A 34 12.91 -25.12 -18.75
C ILE A 34 12.05 -26.23 -19.39
N GLY A 35 12.63 -27.08 -20.24
CA GLY A 35 11.91 -28.14 -20.95
C GLY A 35 11.57 -27.82 -22.39
N GLU A 36 12.50 -27.24 -23.14
CA GLU A 36 12.24 -26.91 -24.55
C GLU A 36 12.41 -28.14 -25.42
N HIS A 37 11.52 -28.29 -26.41
CA HIS A 37 11.53 -29.40 -27.38
C HIS A 37 11.35 -30.80 -26.77
N VAL A 38 10.84 -30.91 -25.55
CA VAL A 38 10.47 -32.20 -24.93
C VAL A 38 8.96 -32.41 -24.86
N ASP A 39 8.15 -31.39 -25.09
CA ASP A 39 6.68 -31.44 -25.06
C ASP A 39 6.10 -32.42 -26.10
N TYR A 40 6.55 -32.34 -27.35
CA TYR A 40 6.16 -33.30 -28.40
C TYR A 40 6.89 -34.65 -28.32
N ASN A 41 7.84 -34.80 -27.38
CA ASN A 41 8.52 -36.05 -27.07
C ASN A 41 7.93 -36.74 -25.82
N ASN A 42 6.72 -36.34 -25.42
CA ASN A 42 6.04 -36.83 -24.22
C ASN A 42 6.85 -36.57 -22.93
N GLY A 43 7.70 -35.54 -22.87
CA GLY A 43 8.51 -35.20 -21.70
C GLY A 43 7.77 -34.39 -20.63
N PHE A 44 8.54 -33.76 -19.74
CA PHE A 44 8.02 -32.78 -18.78
C PHE A 44 8.39 -31.36 -19.21
N VAL A 45 7.53 -30.39 -18.94
CA VAL A 45 7.82 -28.96 -19.17
C VAL A 45 7.49 -28.13 -17.93
N LEU A 46 8.13 -26.97 -17.79
CA LEU A 46 7.97 -26.09 -16.61
C LEU A 46 7.53 -24.66 -16.99
N PRO A 47 6.36 -24.47 -17.64
CA PRO A 47 5.90 -23.14 -18.03
C PRO A 47 5.20 -22.36 -16.92
N ALA A 48 5.02 -21.06 -17.17
CA ALA A 48 4.18 -20.17 -16.40
C ALA A 48 3.50 -19.12 -17.29
N ALA A 49 2.27 -18.74 -16.94
CA ALA A 49 1.60 -17.58 -17.51
C ALA A 49 2.28 -16.29 -17.02
N ILE A 50 2.26 -15.24 -17.86
CA ILE A 50 2.86 -13.94 -17.53
C ILE A 50 1.86 -12.79 -17.57
N ASP A 51 2.22 -11.69 -16.92
CA ASP A 51 1.45 -10.44 -16.82
C ASP A 51 1.39 -9.61 -18.12
N LYS A 52 1.43 -10.29 -19.28
CA LYS A 52 1.12 -9.78 -20.61
C LYS A 52 -0.05 -10.57 -21.15
N TYR A 53 -1.08 -9.89 -21.65
CA TYR A 53 -2.36 -10.45 -21.98
C TYR A 53 -2.84 -10.04 -23.37
N ILE A 54 -3.69 -10.90 -23.93
CA ILE A 54 -4.69 -10.51 -24.91
C ILE A 54 -5.98 -10.24 -24.14
N CYS A 55 -6.56 -9.07 -24.39
CA CYS A 55 -7.83 -8.64 -23.85
C CYS A 55 -8.91 -8.76 -24.92
N PHE A 56 -10.06 -9.33 -24.55
CA PHE A 56 -11.23 -9.49 -25.42
C PHE A 56 -12.41 -8.76 -24.81
N ALA A 57 -12.95 -7.77 -25.51
CA ALA A 57 -14.27 -7.20 -25.24
C ALA A 57 -15.25 -7.83 -26.22
N ILE A 58 -16.26 -8.55 -25.71
CA ILE A 58 -17.16 -9.36 -26.55
C ILE A 58 -18.62 -9.19 -26.14
N LYS A 59 -19.50 -9.29 -27.13
CA LYS A 59 -20.96 -9.22 -26.98
C LYS A 59 -21.64 -10.18 -27.95
N ALA A 60 -22.67 -10.89 -27.50
CA ALA A 60 -23.50 -11.69 -28.39
C ALA A 60 -24.40 -10.78 -29.26
N THR A 61 -24.72 -11.21 -30.47
CA THR A 61 -25.59 -10.47 -31.39
C THR A 61 -26.53 -11.40 -32.15
N ASP A 62 -27.71 -10.89 -32.52
CA ASP A 62 -28.69 -11.58 -33.37
C ASP A 62 -28.40 -11.38 -34.87
N SER A 63 -27.32 -10.68 -35.22
CA SER A 63 -26.84 -10.52 -36.60
C SER A 63 -26.49 -11.88 -37.23
N GLU A 64 -26.67 -12.00 -38.55
CA GLU A 64 -26.23 -13.18 -39.31
C GLU A 64 -24.69 -13.32 -39.28
N LEU A 65 -23.96 -12.20 -39.27
CA LEU A 65 -22.50 -12.18 -39.28
C LEU A 65 -21.94 -11.87 -37.89
N SER A 66 -20.87 -12.57 -37.55
CA SER A 66 -19.97 -12.20 -36.46
C SER A 66 -18.90 -11.24 -36.93
N GLU A 67 -18.57 -10.26 -36.10
CA GLU A 67 -17.64 -9.18 -36.41
C GLU A 67 -16.45 -9.19 -35.45
N PHE A 68 -15.24 -9.14 -36.00
CA PHE A 68 -13.99 -9.09 -35.26
C PHE A 68 -13.28 -7.78 -35.56
N TYR A 69 -12.67 -7.19 -34.53
CA TYR A 69 -11.80 -6.03 -34.66
C TYR A 69 -10.50 -6.23 -33.89
N ALA A 70 -9.39 -6.31 -34.62
CA ALA A 70 -8.05 -6.39 -34.04
C ALA A 70 -7.47 -4.97 -33.91
N ALA A 71 -7.46 -4.43 -32.69
CA ALA A 71 -7.07 -3.05 -32.41
C ALA A 71 -5.61 -2.76 -32.79
N ASP A 72 -4.71 -3.73 -32.55
CA ASP A 72 -3.27 -3.59 -32.79
C ASP A 72 -2.92 -3.54 -34.29
N TYR A 73 -3.79 -4.11 -35.13
CA TYR A 73 -3.67 -4.07 -36.60
C TYR A 73 -4.57 -3.03 -37.25
N ASN A 74 -5.53 -2.46 -36.51
CA ASN A 74 -6.62 -1.63 -37.04
C ASN A 74 -7.37 -2.32 -38.20
N GLU A 75 -7.61 -3.63 -38.07
CA GLU A 75 -8.25 -4.47 -39.08
C GLU A 75 -9.61 -5.01 -38.61
N LYS A 76 -10.55 -5.15 -39.56
CA LYS A 76 -11.85 -5.79 -39.38
C LYS A 76 -11.89 -7.12 -40.11
N PHE A 77 -12.60 -8.08 -39.53
CA PHE A 77 -12.92 -9.35 -40.19
C PHE A 77 -14.38 -9.72 -39.87
N THR A 78 -15.07 -10.36 -40.81
CA THR A 78 -16.44 -10.82 -40.61
C THR A 78 -16.60 -12.25 -41.09
N VAL A 79 -17.45 -13.02 -40.41
CA VAL A 79 -17.74 -14.41 -40.79
C VAL A 79 -19.16 -14.78 -40.41
N ASN A 80 -19.81 -15.62 -41.20
CA ASN A 80 -20.99 -16.33 -40.73
C ASN A 80 -20.51 -17.56 -39.95
N VAL A 81 -20.78 -17.58 -38.64
CA VAL A 81 -20.36 -18.68 -37.77
C VAL A 81 -21.04 -19.99 -38.11
N ASN A 82 -22.05 -20.04 -38.99
CA ASN A 82 -22.70 -21.28 -39.41
C ASN A 82 -22.04 -21.94 -40.63
N ASP A 83 -21.18 -21.23 -41.36
CA ASP A 83 -20.53 -21.74 -42.57
C ASP A 83 -19.49 -22.83 -42.28
N ASP A 84 -19.08 -23.55 -43.35
CA ASP A 84 -17.91 -24.43 -43.36
C ASP A 84 -16.64 -23.57 -43.38
N LEU A 85 -16.03 -23.39 -42.20
CA LEU A 85 -14.91 -22.48 -42.01
C LEU A 85 -13.62 -23.06 -42.55
N LYS A 86 -12.88 -22.26 -43.35
CA LYS A 86 -11.58 -22.64 -43.92
C LYS A 86 -10.54 -21.54 -43.65
N PRO A 87 -9.24 -21.90 -43.62
CA PRO A 87 -8.19 -20.90 -43.47
C PRO A 87 -8.22 -19.90 -44.64
N GLY A 88 -8.18 -18.61 -44.31
CA GLY A 88 -8.18 -17.51 -45.27
C GLY A 88 -6.82 -16.79 -45.35
N SER A 89 -6.78 -15.68 -46.09
CA SER A 89 -5.59 -14.83 -46.25
C SER A 89 -5.27 -14.00 -44.99
N THR A 90 -6.28 -13.67 -44.17
CA THR A 90 -6.12 -12.91 -42.92
C THR A 90 -5.58 -13.80 -41.81
N ARG A 91 -4.26 -13.82 -41.63
CA ARG A 91 -3.56 -14.76 -40.74
C ARG A 91 -4.05 -14.75 -39.29
N TRP A 92 -4.28 -13.58 -38.69
CA TRP A 92 -4.70 -13.50 -37.29
C TRP A 92 -6.12 -14.05 -37.07
N ALA A 93 -7.00 -13.89 -38.07
CA ALA A 93 -8.37 -14.41 -38.00
C ALA A 93 -8.39 -15.95 -38.07
N ASN A 94 -7.42 -16.58 -38.74
CA ASN A 94 -7.35 -18.05 -38.86
C ASN A 94 -7.29 -18.76 -37.49
N TYR A 95 -6.60 -18.19 -36.50
CA TYR A 95 -6.59 -18.72 -35.12
C TYR A 95 -8.01 -18.72 -34.50
N MET A 96 -8.76 -17.64 -34.69
CA MET A 96 -10.12 -17.54 -34.15
C MET A 96 -11.13 -18.40 -34.92
N LEU A 97 -10.96 -18.53 -36.24
CA LEU A 97 -11.77 -19.42 -37.08
C LEU A 97 -11.55 -20.89 -36.72
N GLY A 98 -10.30 -21.28 -36.45
CA GLY A 98 -9.95 -22.61 -35.97
C GLY A 98 -10.64 -22.95 -34.65
N VAL A 99 -10.66 -22.01 -33.70
CA VAL A 99 -11.40 -22.18 -32.44
C VAL A 99 -12.88 -22.44 -32.67
N ILE A 100 -13.54 -21.66 -33.53
CA ILE A 100 -14.97 -21.85 -33.85
C ILE A 100 -15.20 -23.24 -34.47
N HIS A 101 -14.33 -23.63 -35.40
CA HIS A 101 -14.40 -24.93 -36.07
C HIS A 101 -14.27 -26.11 -35.11
N GLU A 102 -13.30 -26.06 -34.20
CA GLU A 102 -13.08 -27.13 -33.23
C GLU A 102 -14.20 -27.18 -32.17
N ILE A 103 -14.76 -26.03 -31.75
CA ILE A 103 -15.96 -25.99 -30.89
C ILE A 103 -17.15 -26.67 -31.59
N LYS A 104 -17.36 -26.42 -32.90
CA LYS A 104 -18.43 -27.07 -33.67
C LYS A 104 -18.26 -28.59 -33.76
N LYS A 105 -17.02 -29.08 -33.91
CA LYS A 105 -16.74 -30.53 -33.94
C LYS A 105 -17.15 -31.23 -32.64
N LEU A 106 -17.16 -30.52 -31.52
CA LEU A 106 -17.67 -31.02 -30.24
C LEU A 106 -19.21 -31.04 -30.16
N GLY A 107 -19.91 -30.72 -31.24
CA GLY A 107 -21.38 -30.65 -31.30
C GLY A 107 -21.97 -29.44 -30.58
N LYS A 108 -21.14 -28.46 -30.21
CA LYS A 108 -21.57 -27.24 -29.52
C LYS A 108 -22.04 -26.21 -30.55
N LYS A 109 -23.12 -25.51 -30.22
CA LYS A 109 -23.67 -24.43 -31.06
C LYS A 109 -23.29 -23.08 -30.48
N ILE A 110 -22.79 -22.19 -31.32
CA ILE A 110 -22.52 -20.80 -30.98
C ILE A 110 -23.41 -19.89 -31.82
N GLY A 111 -23.86 -18.78 -31.24
CA GLY A 111 -24.50 -17.69 -31.99
C GLY A 111 -23.48 -16.74 -32.59
N SER A 112 -23.96 -15.68 -33.24
CA SER A 112 -23.10 -14.60 -33.71
C SER A 112 -22.68 -13.67 -32.57
N PHE A 113 -21.51 -13.05 -32.70
CA PHE A 113 -20.94 -12.12 -31.72
C PHE A 113 -20.20 -10.95 -32.39
N LYS A 114 -20.00 -9.89 -31.62
CA LYS A 114 -19.04 -8.83 -31.92
C LYS A 114 -17.90 -8.91 -30.93
N VAL A 115 -16.65 -8.84 -31.39
CA VAL A 115 -15.47 -8.88 -30.54
C VAL A 115 -14.44 -7.84 -30.96
N ALA A 116 -13.93 -7.07 -30.00
CA ALA A 116 -12.72 -6.28 -30.16
C ALA A 116 -11.62 -6.90 -29.29
N LEU A 117 -10.41 -6.98 -29.83
CA LEU A 117 -9.25 -7.49 -29.13
C LEU A 117 -8.06 -6.55 -29.22
N SER A 118 -7.24 -6.52 -28.17
CA SER A 118 -5.91 -5.89 -28.16
C SER A 118 -4.95 -6.68 -27.26
N SER A 119 -3.65 -6.52 -27.49
CA SER A 119 -2.61 -7.32 -26.85
C SER A 119 -1.46 -6.44 -26.36
N ASP A 120 -0.99 -6.71 -25.13
CA ASP A 120 0.36 -6.28 -24.70
C ASP A 120 1.35 -7.46 -24.65
N VAL A 121 0.96 -8.65 -25.13
CA VAL A 121 1.88 -9.75 -25.45
C VAL A 121 2.69 -9.40 -26.69
N PRO A 122 4.03 -9.35 -26.61
CA PRO A 122 4.88 -9.07 -27.77
C PRO A 122 4.73 -10.10 -28.88
N ILE A 123 4.38 -9.63 -30.08
CA ILE A 123 4.11 -10.49 -31.23
C ILE A 123 5.41 -11.08 -31.78
N GLY A 124 5.50 -12.42 -31.77
CA GLY A 124 6.63 -13.15 -32.34
C GLY A 124 7.91 -13.09 -31.51
N ALA A 125 7.83 -12.71 -30.24
CA ALA A 125 8.94 -12.78 -29.27
C ALA A 125 9.07 -14.16 -28.61
N GLY A 126 8.33 -15.18 -29.09
CA GLY A 126 8.30 -16.49 -28.46
C GLY A 126 7.51 -16.56 -27.15
N LEU A 127 6.53 -15.66 -26.94
CA LEU A 127 5.70 -15.54 -25.73
C LEU A 127 4.27 -16.12 -25.86
N SER A 128 4.02 -16.91 -26.91
CA SER A 128 2.73 -17.56 -27.22
C SER A 128 1.53 -16.64 -27.33
N SER A 129 1.67 -15.55 -28.10
CA SER A 129 0.52 -14.72 -28.46
C SER A 129 -0.57 -15.50 -29.19
N SER A 130 -0.23 -16.54 -29.97
CA SER A 130 -1.23 -17.40 -30.64
C SER A 130 -2.04 -18.24 -29.65
N ALA A 131 -1.37 -18.98 -28.76
CA ALA A 131 -2.06 -19.77 -27.74
C ALA A 131 -2.93 -18.91 -26.81
N ALA A 132 -2.46 -17.73 -26.42
CA ALA A 132 -3.23 -16.77 -25.65
C ALA A 132 -4.50 -16.32 -26.41
N LEU A 133 -4.37 -16.09 -27.72
CA LEU A 133 -5.48 -15.69 -28.60
C LEU A 133 -6.52 -16.80 -28.69
N GLU A 134 -6.09 -18.02 -29.00
CA GLU A 134 -6.96 -19.16 -29.20
C GLU A 134 -7.69 -19.57 -27.92
N CYS A 135 -6.94 -19.76 -26.83
CA CYS A 135 -7.50 -20.20 -25.55
C CYS A 135 -8.38 -19.12 -24.93
N GLY A 136 -7.96 -17.86 -25.04
CA GLY A 136 -8.74 -16.72 -24.56
C GLY A 136 -10.08 -16.59 -25.27
N PHE A 137 -10.05 -16.75 -26.59
CA PHE A 137 -11.26 -16.68 -27.40
C PHE A 137 -12.18 -17.89 -27.18
N ALA A 138 -11.64 -19.10 -27.09
CA ALA A 138 -12.40 -20.30 -26.75
C ALA A 138 -13.09 -20.16 -25.39
N TYR A 139 -12.37 -19.64 -24.38
CA TYR A 139 -12.92 -19.37 -23.06
C TYR A 139 -14.02 -18.29 -23.07
N ALA A 140 -13.84 -17.23 -23.87
CA ALA A 140 -14.84 -16.19 -24.04
C ALA A 140 -16.13 -16.75 -24.68
N LEU A 141 -16.02 -17.56 -25.73
CA LEU A 141 -17.15 -18.22 -26.39
C LEU A 141 -17.87 -19.21 -25.46
N ASP A 142 -17.12 -20.03 -24.73
CA ASP A 142 -17.68 -20.93 -23.72
C ASP A 142 -18.48 -20.16 -22.67
N SER A 143 -17.93 -19.03 -22.18
CA SER A 143 -18.56 -18.22 -21.14
C SER A 143 -19.84 -17.52 -21.61
N ILE A 144 -19.86 -16.91 -22.81
CA ILE A 144 -21.03 -16.16 -23.29
C ILE A 144 -22.17 -17.08 -23.76
N TYR A 145 -21.85 -18.24 -24.32
CA TYR A 145 -22.85 -19.22 -24.79
C TYR A 145 -23.09 -20.36 -23.80
N LYS A 146 -22.40 -20.37 -22.66
CA LYS A 146 -22.51 -21.38 -21.60
C LYS A 146 -22.36 -22.81 -22.15
N LEU A 147 -21.31 -23.03 -22.93
CA LEU A 147 -21.13 -24.29 -23.68
C LEU A 147 -20.75 -25.46 -22.77
N GLY A 148 -20.21 -25.19 -21.58
CA GLY A 148 -19.79 -26.21 -20.61
C GLY A 148 -18.54 -26.95 -21.05
N ILE A 149 -17.61 -26.24 -21.71
CA ILE A 149 -16.31 -26.77 -22.13
C ILE A 149 -15.33 -26.61 -20.98
N ASP A 150 -14.76 -27.72 -20.50
CA ASP A 150 -13.79 -27.67 -19.41
C ASP A 150 -12.44 -27.08 -19.88
N ARG A 151 -11.63 -26.62 -18.91
CA ARG A 151 -10.35 -25.97 -19.20
C ARG A 151 -9.36 -26.86 -19.97
N LYS A 152 -9.33 -28.19 -19.76
CA LYS A 152 -8.44 -29.08 -20.52
C LYS A 152 -8.90 -29.11 -21.98
N THR A 153 -10.21 -29.24 -22.23
CA THR A 153 -10.74 -29.19 -23.59
C THR A 153 -10.46 -27.85 -24.29
N ILE A 154 -10.49 -26.72 -23.56
CA ILE A 154 -10.07 -25.41 -24.11
C ILE A 154 -8.63 -25.44 -24.64
N THR A 155 -7.70 -26.08 -23.90
CA THR A 155 -6.30 -26.18 -24.35
C THR A 155 -6.16 -27.01 -25.63
N ILE A 156 -6.94 -28.09 -25.76
CA ILE A 156 -6.96 -28.97 -26.94
C ILE A 156 -7.56 -28.26 -28.15
N ILE A 157 -8.62 -27.47 -27.95
CA ILE A 157 -9.22 -26.62 -28.99
C ILE A 157 -8.18 -25.64 -29.53
N GLY A 158 -7.44 -24.96 -28.65
CA GLY A 158 -6.39 -24.03 -29.08
C GLY A 158 -5.32 -24.74 -29.90
N GLN A 159 -4.77 -25.85 -29.41
CA GLN A 159 -3.75 -26.61 -30.12
C GLN A 159 -4.26 -27.08 -31.51
N SER A 160 -5.48 -27.59 -31.56
CA SER A 160 -6.08 -28.09 -32.80
C SER A 160 -6.33 -26.97 -33.81
N SER A 161 -6.72 -25.78 -33.34
CA SER A 161 -6.79 -24.56 -34.16
C SER A 161 -5.44 -24.24 -34.79
N GLU A 162 -4.37 -24.24 -34.00
CA GLU A 162 -3.02 -23.93 -34.48
C GLU A 162 -2.55 -24.95 -35.53
N HIS A 163 -2.90 -26.22 -35.34
CA HIS A 163 -2.56 -27.33 -36.24
C HIS A 163 -3.31 -27.31 -37.56
N ASN A 164 -4.60 -26.95 -37.53
CA ASN A 164 -5.52 -27.11 -38.67
C ASN A 164 -5.73 -25.82 -39.46
N PHE A 165 -5.58 -24.65 -38.80
CA PHE A 165 -5.83 -23.35 -39.41
C PHE A 165 -4.59 -22.47 -39.53
N ALA A 166 -3.69 -22.49 -38.53
CA ALA A 166 -2.43 -21.74 -38.60
C ALA A 166 -1.29 -22.53 -39.29
N GLY A 167 -1.38 -23.86 -39.29
CA GLY A 167 -0.44 -24.75 -39.98
C GLY A 167 0.82 -25.10 -39.18
N VAL A 168 0.83 -24.86 -37.86
CA VAL A 168 1.98 -25.12 -36.99
C VAL A 168 1.68 -26.33 -36.11
N LYS A 169 2.52 -27.37 -36.14
CA LYS A 169 2.35 -28.61 -35.35
C LYS A 169 3.01 -28.53 -33.97
N CYS A 170 2.61 -27.53 -33.17
CA CYS A 170 3.10 -27.29 -31.80
C CYS A 170 2.67 -28.39 -30.80
N GLY A 171 3.36 -28.51 -29.67
CA GLY A 171 2.87 -29.29 -28.53
C GLY A 171 1.78 -28.54 -27.74
N ILE A 172 1.40 -29.07 -26.58
CA ILE A 172 0.25 -28.56 -25.78
C ILE A 172 0.66 -27.50 -24.74
N MET A 173 1.96 -27.33 -24.50
CA MET A 173 2.52 -26.53 -23.40
C MET A 173 1.99 -25.10 -23.38
N ASP A 174 1.99 -24.44 -24.54
CA ASP A 174 1.67 -23.02 -24.68
C ASP A 174 0.21 -22.75 -24.28
N GLN A 175 -0.70 -23.55 -24.83
CA GLN A 175 -2.13 -23.50 -24.51
C GLN A 175 -2.36 -23.84 -23.05
N PHE A 176 -1.70 -24.89 -22.54
CA PHE A 176 -1.83 -25.31 -21.16
C PHE A 176 -1.41 -24.22 -20.18
N ALA A 177 -0.26 -23.60 -20.40
CA ALA A 177 0.26 -22.53 -19.56
C ALA A 177 -0.67 -21.30 -19.57
N SER A 178 -1.18 -20.91 -20.73
CA SER A 178 -2.09 -19.77 -20.87
C SER A 178 -3.39 -20.00 -20.08
N VAL A 179 -3.98 -21.20 -20.15
CA VAL A 179 -5.25 -21.52 -19.47
C VAL A 179 -5.09 -21.81 -17.99
N PHE A 180 -4.07 -22.60 -17.61
CA PHE A 180 -3.91 -23.11 -16.24
C PHE A 180 -2.96 -22.29 -15.38
N GLY A 181 -2.44 -21.18 -15.90
CA GLY A 181 -1.60 -20.24 -15.14
C GLY A 181 -2.20 -19.88 -13.78
N LYS A 182 -1.33 -19.74 -12.78
CA LYS A 182 -1.69 -19.24 -11.45
C LYS A 182 -0.66 -18.24 -11.02
N LYS A 183 -1.13 -17.14 -10.42
CA LYS A 183 -0.27 -16.10 -9.87
C LYS A 183 0.79 -16.71 -8.95
N ASP A 184 2.04 -16.29 -9.15
CA ASP A 184 3.22 -16.74 -8.39
C ASP A 184 3.46 -18.27 -8.42
N LYS A 185 2.95 -19.00 -9.42
CA LYS A 185 3.14 -20.44 -9.58
C LYS A 185 3.62 -20.83 -10.98
N VAL A 186 4.60 -21.74 -11.05
CA VAL A 186 4.98 -22.47 -12.27
C VAL A 186 4.27 -23.83 -12.33
N ILE A 187 4.11 -24.39 -13.52
CA ILE A 187 3.39 -25.64 -13.77
C ILE A 187 4.41 -26.67 -14.24
N LYS A 188 4.66 -27.74 -13.46
CA LYS A 188 5.30 -28.94 -14.02
C LYS A 188 4.21 -29.72 -14.72
N LEU A 189 4.23 -29.74 -16.05
CA LEU A 189 3.27 -30.45 -16.89
C LEU A 189 3.90 -31.73 -17.44
N ASP A 190 3.18 -32.83 -17.27
CA ASP A 190 3.42 -34.10 -17.97
C ASP A 190 2.76 -34.03 -19.35
N CYS A 191 3.57 -33.95 -20.42
CA CYS A 191 3.03 -33.86 -21.78
C CYS A 191 2.47 -35.18 -22.34
N ASN A 192 2.68 -36.30 -21.63
CA ASN A 192 2.10 -37.60 -21.98
C ASN A 192 0.67 -37.73 -21.43
N THR A 193 0.51 -37.48 -20.12
CA THR A 193 -0.79 -37.71 -19.44
C THR A 193 -1.64 -36.45 -19.27
N LEU A 194 -1.05 -35.27 -19.45
CA LEU A 194 -1.62 -33.96 -19.09
C LEU A 194 -1.89 -33.81 -17.58
N ASP A 195 -1.22 -34.61 -16.76
CA ASP A 195 -1.15 -34.37 -15.32
C ASP A 195 -0.18 -33.23 -15.02
N TYR A 196 -0.45 -32.49 -13.95
CA TYR A 196 0.32 -31.30 -13.64
C TYR A 196 0.39 -31.03 -12.14
N THR A 197 1.48 -30.40 -11.73
CA THR A 197 1.70 -29.97 -10.34
C THR A 197 2.16 -28.51 -10.33
N TYR A 198 1.64 -27.72 -9.40
CA TYR A 198 2.09 -26.34 -9.21
C TYR A 198 3.26 -26.27 -8.25
N TYR A 199 4.29 -25.49 -8.61
CA TYR A 199 5.39 -25.14 -7.73
C TYR A 199 5.37 -23.63 -7.44
N ASP A 200 5.70 -23.25 -6.22
CA ASP A 200 5.84 -21.84 -5.84
C ASP A 200 6.98 -21.18 -6.62
N ALA A 201 6.67 -20.08 -7.30
CA ALA A 201 7.63 -19.28 -8.05
C ALA A 201 7.77 -17.90 -7.41
N LYS A 202 7.94 -17.88 -6.08
CA LYS A 202 8.29 -16.67 -5.35
C LYS A 202 9.77 -16.40 -5.58
N LEU A 203 10.05 -15.63 -6.62
CA LEU A 203 11.42 -15.31 -6.99
C LEU A 203 12.12 -14.36 -6.00
N ASP A 204 11.52 -14.01 -4.86
CA ASP A 204 12.06 -13.18 -3.78
C ASP A 204 12.92 -11.99 -4.24
N ASP A 205 14.25 -12.10 -4.17
CA ASP A 205 15.22 -11.06 -4.57
C ASP A 205 15.59 -11.12 -6.06
N HIS A 206 15.05 -12.05 -6.83
CA HIS A 206 15.23 -12.24 -8.26
C HIS A 206 14.00 -11.83 -9.09
N CYS A 207 14.24 -11.55 -10.37
CA CYS A 207 13.24 -11.32 -11.40
C CYS A 207 13.62 -12.05 -12.69
N LEU A 208 12.60 -12.27 -13.54
CA LEU A 208 12.80 -12.80 -14.88
C LEU A 208 12.77 -11.64 -15.88
N VAL A 209 13.86 -11.51 -16.64
CA VAL A 209 13.99 -10.51 -17.68
C VAL A 209 14.18 -11.23 -19.01
N LEU A 210 13.39 -10.85 -20.01
CA LEU A 210 13.49 -11.39 -21.35
C LEU A 210 14.21 -10.39 -22.25
N PHE A 211 15.21 -10.88 -22.98
CA PHE A 211 15.89 -10.12 -24.03
C PHE A 211 15.51 -10.68 -25.39
N ASP A 212 14.74 -9.91 -26.15
CA ASP A 212 14.30 -10.26 -27.51
C ASP A 212 15.36 -9.83 -28.50
N SER A 213 16.00 -10.81 -29.14
CA SER A 213 17.03 -10.60 -30.16
C SER A 213 16.52 -9.78 -31.34
N CYS A 214 15.19 -9.69 -31.52
CA CYS A 214 14.52 -9.07 -32.65
C CYS A 214 14.88 -9.70 -34.01
N VAL A 215 15.53 -10.86 -34.00
CA VAL A 215 15.88 -11.63 -35.19
C VAL A 215 14.87 -12.75 -35.41
N LYS A 216 14.50 -12.95 -36.68
CA LYS A 216 13.67 -14.08 -37.14
C LYS A 216 14.33 -14.70 -38.36
N HIS A 217 14.91 -15.88 -38.21
CA HIS A 217 15.41 -16.62 -39.37
C HIS A 217 14.25 -17.34 -40.08
N THR A 218 14.30 -17.36 -41.42
CA THR A 218 13.31 -17.99 -42.32
C THR A 218 13.09 -19.49 -42.08
N HIS A 219 13.94 -20.12 -41.27
CA HIS A 219 13.95 -21.55 -40.97
C HIS A 219 13.09 -21.97 -39.77
N LEU A 220 12.37 -21.06 -39.09
CA LEU A 220 11.63 -21.39 -37.86
C LEU A 220 10.63 -22.56 -38.04
N THR A 221 9.83 -22.54 -39.11
CA THR A 221 8.83 -23.59 -39.36
C THR A 221 9.44 -24.87 -39.93
N SER A 222 10.49 -24.78 -40.75
CA SER A 222 11.17 -25.96 -41.31
C SER A 222 12.05 -26.64 -40.27
N GLY A 223 12.88 -25.88 -39.57
CA GLY A 223 13.81 -26.37 -38.55
C GLY A 223 13.11 -27.03 -37.36
N TYR A 224 11.96 -26.50 -36.92
CA TYR A 224 11.16 -27.16 -35.88
C TYR A 224 10.68 -28.55 -36.31
N ASN A 225 10.15 -28.67 -37.54
CA ASN A 225 9.69 -29.94 -38.08
C ASN A 225 10.85 -30.92 -38.34
N ASP A 226 12.01 -30.41 -38.77
CA ASP A 226 13.21 -31.22 -38.96
C ASP A 226 13.65 -31.86 -37.63
N ARG A 227 13.69 -31.08 -36.54
CA ARG A 227 14.02 -31.59 -35.20
C ARG A 227 13.05 -32.66 -34.73
N ARG A 228 11.76 -32.47 -34.99
CA ARG A 228 10.73 -33.47 -34.68
C ARG A 228 10.96 -34.77 -35.44
N ASN A 229 11.22 -34.69 -36.75
CA ASN A 229 11.51 -35.87 -37.57
C ASN A 229 12.78 -36.60 -37.11
N GLU A 230 13.81 -35.87 -36.70
CA GLU A 230 15.06 -36.43 -36.17
C GLU A 230 14.83 -37.25 -34.90
N VAL A 231 14.08 -36.72 -33.93
CA VAL A 231 13.77 -37.44 -32.68
C VAL A 231 12.73 -38.54 -32.88
N ASP A 232 11.78 -38.41 -33.81
CA ASP A 232 10.85 -39.49 -34.16
C ASP A 232 11.59 -40.70 -34.76
N ARG A 233 12.61 -40.43 -35.60
CA ARG A 233 13.50 -41.48 -36.11
C ARG A 233 14.35 -42.09 -35.00
N GLY A 234 14.89 -41.27 -34.11
CA GLY A 234 15.71 -41.72 -32.99
C GLY A 234 14.96 -42.69 -32.07
N ILE A 235 13.75 -42.33 -31.64
CA ILE A 235 12.95 -43.20 -30.75
C ILE A 235 12.53 -44.49 -31.46
N SER A 236 12.29 -44.44 -32.78
CA SER A 236 11.96 -45.64 -33.57
C SER A 236 13.13 -46.63 -33.61
N ILE A 237 14.37 -46.16 -33.77
CA ILE A 237 15.58 -47.00 -33.74
C ILE A 237 15.78 -47.61 -32.35
N ILE A 238 15.57 -46.81 -31.28
CA ILE A 238 15.73 -47.28 -29.90
C ILE A 238 14.70 -48.37 -29.59
N LYS A 239 13.43 -48.17 -29.97
CA LYS A 239 12.34 -49.16 -29.78
C LYS A 239 12.57 -50.48 -30.52
N ALA A 240 13.23 -50.43 -31.67
CA ALA A 240 13.57 -51.65 -32.41
C ALA A 240 14.60 -52.51 -31.67
N ASN A 241 15.44 -51.91 -30.82
CA ASN A 241 16.50 -52.57 -30.08
C ASN A 241 16.12 -52.86 -28.60
N TYR A 242 15.22 -52.08 -28.01
CA TYR A 242 14.76 -52.19 -26.63
C TYR A 242 13.23 -52.17 -26.56
N SER A 243 12.63 -53.34 -26.38
CA SER A 243 11.17 -53.51 -26.43
C SER A 243 10.42 -52.96 -25.21
N GLU A 244 11.13 -52.71 -24.12
CA GLU A 244 10.64 -52.06 -22.91
C GLU A 244 10.43 -50.55 -23.06
N VAL A 245 11.09 -49.91 -24.04
CA VAL A 245 11.04 -48.45 -24.26
C VAL A 245 9.72 -48.07 -24.93
N LYS A 246 8.89 -47.26 -24.27
CA LYS A 246 7.65 -46.71 -24.83
C LYS A 246 7.82 -45.28 -25.33
N ASP A 247 8.61 -44.49 -24.63
CA ASP A 247 8.97 -43.13 -25.02
C ASP A 247 10.35 -42.75 -24.47
N TYR A 248 10.77 -41.49 -24.64
CA TYR A 248 12.09 -41.03 -24.23
C TYR A 248 12.34 -41.07 -22.73
N ARG A 249 11.31 -41.21 -21.89
CA ARG A 249 11.46 -41.33 -20.42
C ARG A 249 12.05 -42.67 -19.99
N ASP A 250 11.87 -43.70 -20.81
CA ASP A 250 12.40 -45.04 -20.55
C ASP A 250 13.85 -45.20 -21.03
N VAL A 251 14.38 -44.21 -21.76
CA VAL A 251 15.69 -44.27 -22.41
C VAL A 251 16.79 -43.87 -21.45
N THR A 252 17.75 -44.78 -21.24
CA THR A 252 18.96 -44.50 -20.43
C THR A 252 20.13 -44.07 -21.29
N HIS A 253 21.13 -43.39 -20.70
CA HIS A 253 22.37 -43.04 -21.39
C HIS A 253 23.11 -44.28 -21.93
N ASP A 254 23.10 -45.39 -21.19
CA ASP A 254 23.74 -46.64 -21.61
C ASP A 254 23.08 -47.24 -22.86
N MET A 255 21.75 -47.17 -22.96
CA MET A 255 21.02 -47.59 -24.16
C MET A 255 21.40 -46.73 -25.37
N LEU A 256 21.47 -45.41 -25.16
CA LEU A 256 21.81 -44.46 -26.21
C LEU A 256 23.25 -44.65 -26.72
N GLU A 257 24.20 -44.87 -25.83
CA GLU A 257 25.62 -44.99 -26.20
C GLU A 257 25.93 -46.30 -26.92
N LYS A 258 25.23 -47.38 -26.58
CA LYS A 258 25.30 -48.65 -27.34
C LYS A 258 24.77 -48.51 -28.77
N LEU A 259 23.81 -47.62 -29.01
CA LEU A 259 23.18 -47.39 -30.32
C LEU A 259 23.78 -46.23 -31.11
N LYS A 260 24.85 -45.59 -30.61
CA LYS A 260 25.47 -44.43 -31.24
C LYS A 260 25.81 -44.63 -32.72
N GLY A 261 26.30 -45.81 -33.08
CA GLY A 261 26.62 -46.17 -34.47
C GLY A 261 25.39 -46.24 -35.38
N GLU A 262 24.27 -46.78 -34.88
CA GLU A 262 23.02 -46.93 -35.63
C GLU A 262 22.23 -45.62 -35.76
N LEU A 263 22.27 -44.78 -34.72
CA LEU A 263 21.63 -43.47 -34.70
C LEU A 263 22.36 -42.49 -35.63
N GLY A 264 23.69 -42.59 -35.71
CA GLY A 264 24.53 -41.57 -36.32
C GLY A 264 24.64 -40.31 -35.46
N GLU A 265 25.64 -39.48 -35.75
CA GLU A 265 26.05 -38.38 -34.86
C GLU A 265 24.92 -37.37 -34.57
N VAL A 266 24.18 -36.96 -35.61
CA VAL A 266 23.14 -35.94 -35.49
C VAL A 266 21.99 -36.43 -34.60
N ILE A 267 21.39 -37.57 -34.94
CA ILE A 267 20.24 -38.12 -34.19
C ILE A 267 20.65 -38.46 -32.76
N TYR A 268 21.85 -39.02 -32.56
CA TYR A 268 22.39 -39.28 -31.22
C TYR A 268 22.38 -38.02 -30.36
N LYS A 269 22.87 -36.87 -30.88
CA LYS A 269 22.86 -35.60 -30.14
C LYS A 269 21.44 -35.14 -29.81
N ARG A 270 20.49 -35.24 -30.75
CA ARG A 270 19.08 -34.87 -30.50
C ARG A 270 18.45 -35.72 -29.40
N CYS A 271 18.61 -37.05 -29.47
CA CYS A 271 18.11 -37.97 -28.45
C CYS A 271 18.76 -37.71 -27.09
N ARG A 272 20.08 -37.46 -27.05
CA ARG A 272 20.81 -37.15 -25.83
C ARG A 272 20.27 -35.90 -25.14
N TYR A 273 20.06 -34.83 -25.91
CA TYR A 273 19.46 -33.61 -25.37
C TYR A 273 18.08 -33.90 -24.75
N VAL A 274 17.20 -34.64 -25.45
CA VAL A 274 15.84 -34.93 -24.97
C VAL A 274 15.86 -35.66 -23.62
N ILE A 275 16.66 -36.73 -23.48
CA ILE A 275 16.70 -37.49 -22.22
C ILE A 275 17.28 -36.66 -21.06
N GLU A 276 18.29 -35.84 -21.33
CA GLU A 276 18.90 -34.98 -20.31
C GLU A 276 17.96 -33.84 -19.91
N GLU A 277 17.25 -33.25 -20.87
CA GLU A 277 16.33 -32.14 -20.63
C GLU A 277 15.10 -32.57 -19.83
N ILE A 278 14.55 -33.76 -20.10
CA ILE A 278 13.47 -34.35 -19.30
C ILE A 278 13.87 -34.40 -17.83
N LYS A 279 15.11 -34.84 -17.54
CA LYS A 279 15.64 -34.90 -16.16
C LYS A 279 15.87 -33.50 -15.58
N ARG A 280 16.44 -32.57 -16.34
CA ARG A 280 16.68 -31.18 -15.88
C ARG A 280 15.40 -30.47 -15.47
N VAL A 281 14.27 -30.74 -16.14
CA VAL A 281 12.97 -30.17 -15.76
C VAL A 281 12.54 -30.60 -14.35
N GLU A 282 12.78 -31.85 -13.99
CA GLU A 282 12.46 -32.36 -12.65
C GLU A 282 13.36 -31.73 -11.59
N GLU A 283 14.65 -31.61 -11.87
CA GLU A 283 15.62 -30.95 -10.98
C GLU A 283 15.28 -29.46 -10.80
N ALA A 284 14.85 -28.77 -11.86
CA ALA A 284 14.47 -27.37 -11.79
C ALA A 284 13.19 -27.13 -10.97
N ALA A 285 12.21 -28.03 -11.06
CA ALA A 285 11.01 -27.98 -10.23
C ALA A 285 11.37 -28.09 -8.74
N LEU A 286 12.29 -28.98 -8.39
CA LEU A 286 12.81 -29.11 -7.01
C LEU A 286 13.63 -27.90 -6.58
N ALA A 287 14.46 -27.34 -7.46
CA ALA A 287 15.23 -26.13 -7.19
C ALA A 287 14.31 -24.94 -6.86
N LEU A 288 13.22 -24.75 -7.63
CA LEU A 288 12.20 -23.74 -7.35
C LEU A 288 11.49 -23.97 -6.01
N GLN A 289 11.12 -25.22 -5.73
CA GLN A 289 10.49 -25.58 -4.44
C GLN A 289 11.38 -25.22 -3.24
N ASN A 290 12.68 -25.43 -3.37
CA ASN A 290 13.67 -25.19 -2.33
C ASN A 290 14.24 -23.76 -2.35
N GLN A 291 13.79 -22.91 -3.28
CA GLN A 291 14.32 -21.56 -3.52
C GLN A 291 15.84 -21.54 -3.80
N ASP A 292 16.37 -22.61 -4.40
CA ASP A 292 17.77 -22.71 -4.81
C ASP A 292 17.95 -22.09 -6.20
N PHE A 293 17.96 -20.75 -6.23
CA PHE A 293 18.11 -20.00 -7.49
C PHE A 293 19.49 -20.15 -8.13
N LYS A 294 20.49 -20.58 -7.36
CA LYS A 294 21.80 -20.91 -7.91
C LYS A 294 21.73 -22.18 -8.73
N LYS A 295 21.20 -23.28 -8.16
CA LYS A 295 21.01 -24.53 -8.90
C LYS A 295 20.05 -24.35 -10.07
N LEU A 296 18.98 -23.57 -9.90
CA LEU A 296 18.09 -23.23 -11.01
C LEU A 296 18.86 -22.54 -12.15
N GLY A 297 19.68 -21.55 -11.81
CA GLY A 297 20.53 -20.85 -12.78
C GLY A 297 21.52 -21.75 -13.50
N GLU A 298 22.18 -22.67 -12.79
CA GLU A 298 23.05 -23.71 -13.37
C GLU A 298 22.30 -24.57 -14.40
N LEU A 299 21.09 -25.03 -14.05
CA LEU A 299 20.23 -25.82 -14.94
C LEU A 299 19.81 -25.05 -16.20
N LEU A 300 19.47 -23.75 -16.06
CA LEU A 300 19.17 -22.90 -17.21
C LEU A 300 20.35 -22.86 -18.20
N ASN A 301 21.57 -22.68 -17.68
CA ASN A 301 22.78 -22.62 -18.49
C ASN A 301 23.07 -23.95 -19.21
N GLU A 302 22.90 -25.07 -18.50
CA GLU A 302 23.04 -26.42 -19.08
C GLU A 302 22.05 -26.66 -20.21
N THR A 303 20.80 -26.27 -20.01
CA THR A 303 19.77 -26.36 -21.05
C THR A 303 20.12 -25.49 -22.26
N HIS A 304 20.61 -24.26 -22.07
CA HIS A 304 21.03 -23.43 -23.21
C HIS A 304 22.15 -24.10 -24.01
N LYS A 305 23.15 -24.65 -23.33
CA LYS A 305 24.26 -25.37 -23.97
C LYS A 305 23.73 -26.57 -24.77
N GLY A 306 22.80 -27.33 -24.19
CA GLY A 306 22.13 -28.43 -24.88
C GLY A 306 21.38 -27.97 -26.13
N LEU A 307 20.62 -26.88 -26.04
CA LEU A 307 19.89 -26.32 -27.18
C LEU A 307 20.78 -25.76 -28.29
N SER A 308 21.92 -25.15 -27.92
CA SER A 308 22.88 -24.61 -28.88
C SER A 308 23.72 -25.71 -29.54
N GLN A 309 24.28 -26.65 -28.76
CA GLN A 309 25.28 -27.60 -29.23
C GLN A 309 24.72 -28.97 -29.63
N ASP A 310 23.74 -29.48 -28.87
CA ASP A 310 23.20 -30.82 -29.06
C ASP A 310 21.88 -30.85 -29.80
N TYR A 311 21.07 -29.83 -29.63
CA TYR A 311 19.81 -29.67 -30.36
C TYR A 311 19.94 -28.69 -31.52
N GLU A 312 20.96 -27.83 -31.57
CA GLU A 312 21.23 -26.90 -32.68
C GLU A 312 19.99 -26.09 -33.11
N VAL A 313 19.30 -25.49 -32.13
CA VAL A 313 18.16 -24.59 -32.35
C VAL A 313 18.42 -23.16 -31.89
N SER A 314 19.61 -22.88 -31.34
CA SER A 314 20.02 -21.50 -31.04
C SER A 314 20.48 -20.75 -32.30
N CYS A 315 20.95 -19.51 -32.13
CA CYS A 315 21.63 -18.74 -33.16
C CYS A 315 22.71 -17.84 -32.54
N SER A 316 23.54 -17.21 -33.37
CA SER A 316 24.64 -16.34 -32.93
C SER A 316 24.21 -15.26 -31.94
N GLU A 317 23.03 -14.68 -32.17
CA GLU A 317 22.46 -13.60 -31.38
C GLU A 317 22.02 -14.09 -30.00
N LEU A 318 21.37 -15.25 -29.94
CA LEU A 318 20.92 -15.85 -28.69
C LEU A 318 22.11 -16.35 -27.86
N ASP A 319 23.07 -16.99 -28.50
CA ASP A 319 24.30 -17.48 -27.84
C ASP A 319 25.11 -16.30 -27.30
N PHE A 320 25.25 -15.22 -28.07
CA PHE A 320 25.88 -13.99 -27.60
C PHE A 320 25.16 -13.38 -26.40
N LEU A 321 23.82 -13.28 -26.45
CA LEU A 321 23.04 -12.73 -25.35
C LEU A 321 23.26 -13.54 -24.07
N VAL A 322 23.19 -14.88 -24.14
CA VAL A 322 23.42 -15.71 -22.95
C VAL A 322 24.86 -15.59 -22.46
N GLU A 323 25.86 -15.63 -23.35
CA GLU A 323 27.27 -15.51 -22.97
C GLU A 323 27.56 -14.18 -22.26
N GLU A 324 27.07 -13.06 -22.80
CA GLU A 324 27.31 -11.74 -22.21
C GLU A 324 26.53 -11.53 -20.92
N VAL A 325 25.28 -12.01 -20.83
CA VAL A 325 24.47 -11.91 -19.62
C VAL A 325 25.11 -12.67 -18.46
N LEU A 326 25.67 -13.85 -18.70
CA LEU A 326 26.32 -14.65 -17.65
C LEU A 326 27.61 -14.02 -17.10
N LYS A 327 28.19 -13.02 -17.78
CA LYS A 327 29.35 -12.26 -17.29
C LYS A 327 28.96 -11.13 -16.35
N GLU A 328 27.68 -10.74 -16.31
CA GLU A 328 27.21 -9.63 -15.51
C GLU A 328 27.00 -10.01 -14.04
N LYS A 329 27.24 -9.04 -13.15
CA LYS A 329 26.99 -9.22 -11.72
C LYS A 329 25.49 -9.37 -11.45
N GLY A 330 25.12 -10.31 -10.58
CA GLY A 330 23.73 -10.48 -10.15
C GLY A 330 22.91 -11.40 -11.05
N VAL A 331 23.50 -11.97 -12.09
CA VAL A 331 22.87 -12.97 -12.96
C VAL A 331 23.11 -14.37 -12.41
N SER A 332 22.03 -15.12 -12.21
CA SER A 332 22.07 -16.49 -11.70
C SER A 332 22.09 -17.52 -12.83
N GLY A 333 21.40 -17.26 -13.94
CA GLY A 333 21.43 -18.11 -15.13
C GLY A 333 20.62 -17.54 -16.28
N ALA A 334 20.87 -18.05 -17.48
CA ALA A 334 20.26 -17.57 -18.72
C ALA A 334 20.18 -18.68 -19.78
N ARG A 335 19.13 -18.63 -20.60
CA ARG A 335 18.97 -19.48 -21.78
C ARG A 335 18.12 -18.81 -22.85
N MET A 336 18.21 -19.25 -24.11
CA MET A 336 17.19 -18.94 -25.14
C MET A 336 15.78 -19.33 -24.66
N MET A 337 14.66 -18.99 -25.29
CA MET A 337 13.32 -19.43 -24.85
C MET A 337 12.41 -19.66 -26.05
N GLY A 338 11.62 -20.74 -26.02
CA GLY A 338 10.73 -21.11 -27.11
C GLY A 338 11.43 -21.93 -28.20
N GLY A 339 10.92 -21.89 -29.44
CA GLY A 339 11.31 -22.80 -30.52
C GLY A 339 12.66 -22.54 -31.19
N GLY A 340 13.40 -21.50 -30.78
CA GLY A 340 14.74 -21.19 -31.30
C GLY A 340 14.78 -20.45 -32.64
N PHE A 341 15.98 -20.35 -33.19
CA PHE A 341 16.33 -19.63 -34.43
C PHE A 341 15.99 -18.13 -34.37
N GLY A 342 16.12 -17.55 -33.19
CA GLY A 342 15.74 -16.17 -32.86
C GLY A 342 14.76 -16.11 -31.68
N GLY A 343 14.21 -14.92 -31.40
CA GLY A 343 13.30 -14.70 -30.29
C GLY A 343 14.00 -14.27 -28.99
N CYS A 344 13.49 -14.72 -27.85
CA CYS A 344 13.96 -14.24 -26.54
C CYS A 344 14.99 -15.16 -25.88
N THR A 345 15.83 -14.58 -25.04
CA THR A 345 16.40 -15.29 -23.88
C THR A 345 15.56 -15.03 -22.63
N ILE A 346 15.55 -15.97 -21.70
CA ILE A 346 15.03 -15.81 -20.34
C ILE A 346 16.20 -15.79 -19.36
N ASN A 347 16.24 -14.76 -18.53
CA ASN A 347 17.39 -14.44 -17.68
C ASN A 347 16.92 -14.29 -16.23
N LEU A 348 17.52 -15.06 -15.32
CA LEU A 348 17.26 -15.01 -13.89
C LEU A 348 18.25 -14.04 -13.24
N ILE A 349 17.77 -12.86 -12.84
CA ILE A 349 18.60 -11.74 -12.41
C ILE A 349 18.13 -11.23 -11.05
N LYS A 350 19.04 -10.87 -10.16
CA LYS A 350 18.72 -10.15 -8.92
C LYS A 350 18.07 -8.80 -9.23
N LYS A 351 16.98 -8.48 -8.52
CA LYS A 351 16.18 -7.26 -8.69
C LYS A 351 17.01 -5.99 -8.56
N GLU A 352 17.99 -5.97 -7.65
CA GLU A 352 18.86 -4.81 -7.42
C GLU A 352 19.85 -4.54 -8.57
N ASP A 353 20.20 -5.57 -9.35
CA ASP A 353 21.14 -5.48 -10.46
C ASP A 353 20.44 -5.39 -11.84
N ALA A 354 19.13 -5.65 -11.91
CA ALA A 354 18.38 -5.78 -13.15
C ALA A 354 18.54 -4.59 -14.13
N ASP A 355 18.39 -3.35 -13.66
CA ASP A 355 18.50 -2.16 -14.52
C ASP A 355 19.91 -1.99 -15.10
N ASN A 356 20.94 -2.32 -14.32
CA ASN A 356 22.33 -2.24 -14.76
C ASN A 356 22.64 -3.32 -15.81
N VAL A 357 22.17 -4.55 -15.58
CA VAL A 357 22.32 -5.66 -16.53
C VAL A 357 21.62 -5.32 -17.84
N ILE A 358 20.38 -4.83 -17.79
CA ILE A 358 19.61 -4.41 -18.97
C ILE A 358 20.40 -3.39 -19.79
N ALA A 359 20.88 -2.32 -19.16
CA ALA A 359 21.60 -1.25 -19.85
C ALA A 359 22.93 -1.75 -20.47
N SER A 360 23.68 -2.59 -19.75
CA SER A 360 24.93 -3.17 -20.24
C SER A 360 24.71 -4.04 -21.47
N ILE A 361 23.76 -4.97 -21.39
CA ILE A 361 23.49 -5.94 -22.46
C ILE A 361 22.89 -5.26 -23.69
N GLN A 362 22.02 -4.26 -23.52
CA GLN A 362 21.48 -3.50 -24.65
C GLN A 362 22.60 -2.84 -25.45
N LYS A 363 23.57 -2.25 -24.76
CA LYS A 363 24.73 -1.63 -25.40
C LYS A 363 25.59 -2.67 -26.12
N LYS A 364 25.99 -3.74 -25.42
CA LYS A 364 26.84 -4.80 -25.99
C LYS A 364 26.21 -5.46 -27.21
N TYR A 365 24.90 -5.75 -27.15
CA TYR A 365 24.17 -6.35 -28.26
C TYR A 365 24.08 -5.41 -29.46
N LYS A 366 23.82 -4.11 -29.23
CA LYS A 366 23.84 -3.10 -30.29
C LYS A 366 25.22 -2.96 -30.92
N ASP A 367 26.28 -2.96 -30.12
CA ASP A 367 27.65 -2.86 -30.62
C ASP A 367 28.03 -4.09 -31.47
N ALA A 368 27.55 -5.29 -31.09
CA ALA A 368 27.86 -6.54 -31.80
C ALA A 368 27.05 -6.76 -33.08
N PHE A 369 25.75 -6.47 -33.06
CA PHE A 369 24.83 -6.81 -34.17
C PHE A 369 24.20 -5.60 -34.86
N ASN A 370 24.38 -4.39 -34.33
CA ASN A 370 23.71 -3.17 -34.80
C ASN A 370 22.17 -3.30 -34.80
N ILE A 371 21.63 -3.99 -33.80
CA ILE A 371 20.19 -4.21 -33.59
C ILE A 371 19.81 -3.66 -32.22
N ASP A 372 18.75 -2.85 -32.18
CA ASP A 372 18.14 -2.40 -30.93
C ASP A 372 17.25 -3.52 -30.37
N MET A 373 17.75 -4.27 -29.40
CA MET A 373 16.98 -5.34 -28.75
C MET A 373 15.82 -4.80 -27.91
N LYS A 374 14.76 -5.60 -27.77
CA LYS A 374 13.64 -5.29 -26.86
C LYS A 374 13.80 -6.04 -25.55
N VAL A 375 13.30 -5.42 -24.49
CA VAL A 375 13.42 -5.95 -23.13
C VAL A 375 12.04 -6.05 -22.51
N TYR A 376 11.75 -7.21 -21.93
CA TYR A 376 10.48 -7.45 -21.25
C TYR A 376 10.74 -7.96 -19.83
N GLN A 377 10.36 -7.15 -18.85
CA GLN A 377 10.20 -7.64 -17.49
C GLN A 377 8.80 -8.25 -17.37
N VAL A 378 8.76 -9.49 -16.88
CA VAL A 378 7.53 -10.28 -16.78
C VAL A 378 7.34 -10.80 -15.36
N ASN A 379 6.10 -10.77 -14.90
CA ASN A 379 5.71 -11.37 -13.63
C ASN A 379 4.81 -12.57 -13.90
N ILE A 380 4.94 -13.62 -13.08
CA ILE A 380 4.10 -14.81 -13.18
C ILE A 380 2.67 -14.47 -12.76
N SER A 381 1.69 -14.80 -13.59
CA SER A 381 0.32 -14.34 -13.43
C SER A 381 -0.72 -15.45 -13.47
N GLU A 382 -1.98 -15.06 -13.28
CA GLU A 382 -3.13 -15.94 -13.47
C GLU A 382 -3.31 -16.28 -14.95
N GLY A 383 -3.86 -17.46 -15.21
CA GLY A 383 -4.25 -17.97 -16.52
C GLY A 383 -5.46 -17.25 -17.10
N THR A 384 -6.03 -17.80 -18.17
CA THR A 384 -7.24 -17.27 -18.81
C THR A 384 -8.39 -17.11 -17.81
N HIS A 385 -8.99 -15.92 -17.76
CA HIS A 385 -10.06 -15.57 -16.83
C HIS A 385 -10.99 -14.49 -17.38
N LYS A 386 -12.19 -14.38 -16.79
CA LYS A 386 -13.07 -13.24 -16.99
C LYS A 386 -12.59 -12.07 -16.13
N TYR A 387 -12.49 -10.88 -16.70
CA TYR A 387 -12.14 -9.68 -15.96
C TYR A 387 -13.35 -9.18 -15.16
N GLU A 388 -13.27 -9.21 -13.83
CA GLU A 388 -14.37 -8.81 -12.93
C GLU A 388 -14.30 -7.34 -12.47
N GLY A 389 -13.38 -6.54 -13.04
CA GLY A 389 -13.07 -5.20 -12.52
C GLY A 389 -12.27 -5.26 -11.22
N LYS A 390 -11.64 -4.15 -10.80
CA LYS A 390 -11.03 -4.11 -9.47
C LYS A 390 -12.13 -4.32 -8.41
N GLN A 391 -11.95 -5.30 -7.53
CA GLN A 391 -12.48 -5.15 -6.17
C GLN A 391 -11.93 -3.81 -5.65
N LYS A 392 -12.84 -2.87 -5.35
CA LYS A 392 -12.46 -1.65 -4.63
C LYS A 392 -11.79 -2.12 -3.34
N VAL A 393 -10.54 -1.72 -3.13
CA VAL A 393 -9.89 -1.88 -1.81
C VAL A 393 -10.86 -1.30 -0.79
N THR A 394 -11.33 -2.15 0.13
CA THR A 394 -12.27 -1.70 1.15
C THR A 394 -11.54 -0.72 2.06
N PHE A 395 -12.15 0.46 2.27
CA PHE A 395 -11.56 1.47 3.13
C PHE A 395 -11.41 0.95 4.56
N SER A 396 -10.16 0.76 4.97
CA SER A 396 -9.76 0.60 6.38
C SER A 396 -9.28 1.93 6.97
N ILE A 397 -9.86 2.32 8.11
CA ILE A 397 -9.51 3.55 8.85
C ILE A 397 -8.12 3.50 9.51
N THR A 398 -7.57 2.30 9.74
CA THR A 398 -6.27 2.09 10.38
C THR A 398 -5.14 1.87 9.38
N GLU A 399 -5.46 1.79 8.08
CA GLU A 399 -4.47 1.51 7.04
C GLU A 399 -4.42 2.59 5.95
N HIS A 400 -5.55 3.24 5.65
CA HIS A 400 -5.63 4.19 4.55
C HIS A 400 -5.62 5.65 5.04
N PRO A 401 -4.95 6.55 4.29
CA PRO A 401 -5.06 7.99 4.51
C PRO A 401 -6.50 8.47 4.41
N HIS A 402 -6.92 9.33 5.32
CA HIS A 402 -8.25 9.94 5.32
C HIS A 402 -8.25 11.26 6.08
N ARG A 403 -9.27 12.09 5.84
CA ARG A 403 -9.44 13.37 6.53
C ARG A 403 -10.54 13.24 7.59
N ARG A 404 -10.36 13.91 8.73
CA ARG A 404 -11.33 13.99 9.83
C ARG A 404 -11.68 15.45 10.10
N TYR A 405 -12.97 15.73 10.19
CA TYR A 405 -13.45 17.09 10.39
C TYR A 405 -13.45 17.45 11.89
N ASN A 406 -12.87 18.60 12.23
CA ASN A 406 -12.91 19.25 13.54
C ASN A 406 -14.05 20.28 13.55
N PRO A 407 -15.19 19.97 14.19
CA PRO A 407 -16.33 20.86 14.20
C PRO A 407 -16.18 22.01 15.21
N LEU A 408 -15.21 21.98 16.14
CA LEU A 408 -14.93 23.12 17.02
C LEU A 408 -14.23 24.25 16.27
N LEU A 409 -13.34 23.90 15.33
CA LEU A 409 -12.48 24.87 14.63
C LEU A 409 -12.86 25.09 13.16
N ASP A 410 -13.84 24.35 12.64
CA ASP A 410 -14.22 24.32 11.22
C ASP A 410 -13.04 23.99 10.28
N GLN A 411 -12.29 22.94 10.64
CA GLN A 411 -11.07 22.54 9.95
C GLN A 411 -11.05 21.04 9.66
N TRP A 412 -10.24 20.62 8.68
CA TRP A 412 -9.96 19.22 8.39
C TRP A 412 -8.58 18.83 8.90
N ILE A 413 -8.44 17.58 9.34
CA ILE A 413 -7.19 16.99 9.82
C ILE A 413 -6.87 15.76 8.98
N LEU A 414 -5.64 15.68 8.46
CA LEU A 414 -5.17 14.53 7.69
C LEU A 414 -4.64 13.44 8.64
N VAL A 415 -5.23 12.25 8.56
CA VAL A 415 -4.78 11.06 9.28
C VAL A 415 -4.09 10.13 8.28
N SER A 416 -2.82 9.79 8.54
CA SER A 416 -1.99 8.95 7.67
C SER A 416 -1.45 7.72 8.43
N PRO A 417 -2.31 6.74 8.75
CA PRO A 417 -1.97 5.61 9.62
C PRO A 417 -0.78 4.77 9.13
N GLN A 418 -0.63 4.63 7.80
CA GLN A 418 0.46 3.89 7.18
C GLN A 418 1.84 4.47 7.50
N ARG A 419 1.93 5.76 7.85
CA ARG A 419 3.20 6.40 8.26
C ARG A 419 3.69 5.89 9.60
N ALA A 420 2.81 5.36 10.45
CA ALA A 420 3.21 4.70 11.69
C ALA A 420 4.22 3.55 11.44
N LYS A 421 4.11 2.86 10.30
CA LYS A 421 4.96 1.70 9.94
C LYS A 421 6.36 2.07 9.47
N ARG A 422 6.65 3.36 9.23
CA ARG A 422 7.96 3.79 8.74
C ARG A 422 9.03 3.68 9.84
N PRO A 423 10.19 3.05 9.57
CA PRO A 423 11.32 3.06 10.48
C PRO A 423 11.86 4.49 10.62
N TRP A 424 11.93 4.99 11.86
CA TRP A 424 12.29 6.37 12.17
C TRP A 424 13.80 6.50 12.40
N LYS A 425 14.43 7.50 11.75
CA LYS A 425 15.88 7.80 11.81
C LYS A 425 16.17 9.23 12.32
N GLY A 426 15.23 9.87 13.02
CA GLY A 426 15.32 11.27 13.43
C GLY A 426 16.14 11.52 14.70
N GLN A 427 16.09 12.76 15.19
CA GLN A 427 16.80 13.22 16.39
C GLN A 427 16.10 12.76 17.68
N GLN A 428 16.80 11.97 18.50
CA GLN A 428 16.38 11.59 19.84
C GLN A 428 17.05 12.50 20.86
N GLU A 429 16.28 13.04 21.80
CA GLU A 429 16.85 13.79 22.93
C GLU A 429 17.15 12.88 24.13
N LYS A 430 17.97 13.37 25.07
CA LYS A 430 18.23 12.65 26.32
C LYS A 430 17.01 12.78 27.24
N VAL A 431 16.68 11.68 27.92
CA VAL A 431 15.66 11.68 28.98
C VAL A 431 16.20 12.52 30.15
N ASN A 432 15.40 13.48 30.64
CA ASN A 432 15.77 14.26 31.81
C ASN A 432 15.32 13.53 33.09
N GLU A 433 16.26 13.02 33.88
CA GLU A 433 16.04 12.27 35.13
C GLU A 433 16.29 13.12 36.40
N GLU A 434 16.24 14.46 36.32
CA GLU A 434 16.55 15.32 37.46
C GLU A 434 15.62 15.08 38.67
N LYS A 435 16.22 14.64 39.78
CA LYS A 435 15.59 14.67 41.11
C LYS A 435 15.54 16.12 41.60
N ARG A 436 14.34 16.70 41.58
CA ARG A 436 14.11 18.08 42.02
C ARG A 436 14.05 18.18 43.54
N PRO A 437 14.65 19.22 44.15
CA PRO A 437 14.54 19.44 45.59
C PRO A 437 13.13 19.92 45.97
N GLN A 438 12.73 19.72 47.22
CA GLN A 438 11.46 20.23 47.76
C GLN A 438 11.39 21.76 47.74
N HIS A 439 12.55 22.42 47.85
CA HIS A 439 12.69 23.87 47.79
C HIS A 439 13.98 24.20 47.04
N ASP A 440 13.89 25.03 46.01
CA ASP A 440 15.02 25.52 45.22
C ASP A 440 15.21 27.01 45.47
N LYS A 441 16.37 27.40 46.02
CA LYS A 441 16.72 28.80 46.34
C LYS A 441 16.84 29.69 45.09
N SER A 442 17.05 29.10 43.92
CA SER A 442 17.16 29.80 42.65
C SER A 442 15.82 29.96 41.92
N CYS A 443 14.78 29.27 42.37
CA CYS A 443 13.46 29.32 41.75
C CYS A 443 12.69 30.58 42.16
N TYR A 444 12.28 31.40 41.19
CA TYR A 444 11.51 32.63 41.43
C TYR A 444 10.10 32.42 41.97
N LEU A 445 9.57 31.20 41.89
CA LEU A 445 8.23 30.87 42.38
C LEU A 445 8.26 30.28 43.79
N CYS A 446 9.40 29.81 44.29
CA CYS A 446 9.48 29.20 45.61
C CYS A 446 9.13 30.18 46.74
N SER A 447 8.40 29.67 47.74
CA SER A 447 7.98 30.40 48.95
C SER A 447 9.19 31.01 49.67
N GLY A 448 9.16 32.32 49.95
CA GLY A 448 10.26 33.04 50.61
C GLY A 448 11.41 33.52 49.70
N ASN A 449 11.45 33.13 48.42
CA ASN A 449 12.51 33.54 47.49
C ASN A 449 12.27 34.94 46.89
N THR A 450 13.34 35.53 46.34
CA THR A 450 13.27 36.79 45.58
C THR A 450 12.92 36.51 44.12
N ARG A 451 12.00 37.29 43.56
CA ARG A 451 11.54 37.24 42.17
C ARG A 451 12.47 38.01 41.25
N VAL A 452 12.27 37.86 39.94
CA VAL A 452 13.09 38.52 38.91
C VAL A 452 12.99 40.04 39.00
N ASN A 453 11.83 40.57 39.38
CA ASN A 453 11.60 42.00 39.56
C ASN A 453 12.15 42.56 40.90
N GLY A 454 12.74 41.71 41.75
CA GLY A 454 13.29 42.08 43.06
C GLY A 454 12.32 41.92 44.23
N ASP A 455 11.04 41.63 43.98
CA ASP A 455 10.04 41.41 45.05
C ASP A 455 10.35 40.11 45.80
N LYS A 456 10.07 40.08 47.11
CA LYS A 456 10.21 38.86 47.91
C LYS A 456 8.87 38.13 48.03
N ASN A 457 8.85 36.86 47.64
CA ASN A 457 7.70 36.00 47.83
C ASN A 457 7.38 35.89 49.33
N PRO A 458 6.10 35.96 49.72
CA PRO A 458 5.71 35.64 51.09
C PRO A 458 6.02 34.16 51.40
N ASN A 459 6.07 33.82 52.68
CA ASN A 459 6.15 32.42 53.12
C ASN A 459 4.79 31.73 52.99
N TYR A 460 4.29 31.61 51.76
CA TYR A 460 2.99 31.01 51.46
C TYR A 460 3.02 29.48 51.57
N LYS A 461 1.84 28.87 51.74
CA LYS A 461 1.61 27.41 51.77
C LYS A 461 0.47 27.05 50.82
N GLY A 462 0.65 25.99 50.03
CA GLY A 462 -0.30 25.61 48.99
C GLY A 462 -0.27 26.54 47.76
N PRO A 463 -1.38 26.63 46.99
CA PRO A 463 -1.42 27.43 45.78
C PRO A 463 -1.29 28.93 46.08
N PHE A 464 -0.60 29.67 45.20
CA PHE A 464 -0.41 31.11 45.35
C PHE A 464 -0.38 31.85 44.01
N VAL A 465 -1.00 33.02 43.98
CA VAL A 465 -1.18 33.85 42.78
C VAL A 465 -0.16 34.98 42.76
N PHE A 466 0.58 35.09 41.66
CA PHE A 466 1.53 36.17 41.38
C PHE A 466 1.04 37.03 40.23
N LYS A 467 1.28 38.35 40.31
CA LYS A 467 1.31 39.19 39.10
C LYS A 467 2.49 38.74 38.24
N ASN A 468 2.28 38.53 36.94
CA ASN A 468 3.37 38.13 36.06
C ASN A 468 4.45 39.23 35.98
N ASP A 469 5.72 38.85 36.14
CA ASP A 469 6.86 39.79 36.08
C ASP A 469 7.13 40.27 34.64
N PHE A 470 6.76 39.45 33.65
CA PHE A 470 6.92 39.71 32.22
C PHE A 470 5.57 39.50 31.52
N PRO A 471 4.59 40.37 31.77
CA PRO A 471 3.25 40.20 31.19
C PRO A 471 3.29 40.42 29.67
N SER A 472 2.54 39.60 28.93
CA SER A 472 2.33 39.76 27.49
C SER A 472 1.28 40.84 27.18
N LEU A 473 0.45 41.18 28.16
CA LEU A 473 -0.61 42.18 28.09
C LEU A 473 -0.40 43.24 29.16
N LEU A 474 -0.49 44.50 28.76
CA LEU A 474 -0.40 45.64 29.66
C LEU A 474 -1.80 46.04 30.14
N ASN A 475 -1.88 46.55 31.37
CA ASN A 475 -3.18 46.85 31.99
C ASN A 475 -3.72 48.22 31.58
N GLU A 476 -2.81 49.11 31.20
CA GLU A 476 -3.05 50.50 30.84
C GLU A 476 -4.05 50.60 29.68
N ASP A 477 -5.00 51.52 29.81
CA ASP A 477 -5.85 51.91 28.70
C ASP A 477 -5.12 52.94 27.85
N ILE A 478 -4.95 52.66 26.57
CA ILE A 478 -4.21 53.53 25.65
C ILE A 478 -5.20 54.15 24.68
N SER A 479 -5.30 55.48 24.69
CA SER A 479 -6.10 56.21 23.71
C SER A 479 -5.58 55.93 22.31
N PHE A 480 -6.41 55.31 21.48
CA PHE A 480 -6.11 55.01 20.08
C PHE A 480 -7.13 55.73 19.19
N GLN A 481 -6.63 56.65 18.36
CA GLN A 481 -7.41 57.22 17.27
C GLN A 481 -6.85 56.67 15.96
N PRO A 482 -7.61 55.84 15.22
CA PRO A 482 -7.24 55.48 13.86
C PRO A 482 -7.08 56.77 13.04
N ASN A 483 -6.04 56.91 12.22
CA ASN A 483 -5.99 58.05 11.31
C ASN A 483 -7.10 57.89 10.26
N ASP A 484 -7.70 58.99 9.78
CA ASP A 484 -8.72 58.97 8.71
C ASP A 484 -8.19 58.39 7.36
N GLN A 485 -6.88 58.11 7.25
CA GLN A 485 -6.26 57.40 6.13
C GLN A 485 -6.06 55.89 6.34
N ASP A 486 -6.43 55.34 7.51
CA ASP A 486 -6.30 53.92 7.89
C ASP A 486 -7.55 53.07 7.56
N ASP A 487 -8.29 53.41 6.50
CA ASP A 487 -9.35 52.54 5.96
C ASP A 487 -8.74 51.40 5.10
N ASP A 488 -7.55 50.94 5.49
CA ASP A 488 -6.83 49.84 4.83
C ASP A 488 -7.49 48.51 5.25
N GLU A 489 -7.92 47.72 4.27
CA GLU A 489 -8.55 46.41 4.52
C GLU A 489 -7.56 45.35 5.02
N LEU A 490 -6.24 45.57 4.84
CA LEU A 490 -5.19 44.59 5.12
C LEU A 490 -4.35 44.94 6.36
N PHE A 491 -4.04 46.22 6.59
CA PHE A 491 -3.12 46.67 7.65
C PHE A 491 -3.86 47.32 8.83
N ARG A 492 -4.78 46.58 9.45
CA ARG A 492 -5.55 47.04 10.62
C ARG A 492 -4.83 46.71 11.92
N ILE A 493 -4.75 47.68 12.81
CA ILE A 493 -4.17 47.54 14.15
C ILE A 493 -5.22 47.97 15.17
N ASN A 494 -5.40 47.18 16.22
CA ASN A 494 -6.22 47.55 17.37
C ASN A 494 -5.36 47.42 18.64
N PRO A 495 -5.45 48.36 19.59
CA PRO A 495 -4.81 48.21 20.88
C PRO A 495 -5.44 47.03 21.63
N GLU A 496 -4.63 46.32 22.40
CA GLU A 496 -5.06 45.24 23.28
C GLU A 496 -4.55 45.51 24.70
N ARG A 497 -5.41 45.32 25.69
CA ARG A 497 -5.06 45.44 27.10
C ARG A 497 -5.53 44.23 27.89
N GLY A 498 -4.89 44.00 29.03
CA GLY A 498 -5.21 42.85 29.87
C GLY A 498 -4.33 42.69 31.09
N ILE A 499 -4.47 41.54 31.74
CA ILE A 499 -3.77 41.17 32.97
C ILE A 499 -3.24 39.75 32.82
N ASN A 500 -1.94 39.56 33.07
CA ASN A 500 -1.35 38.23 33.19
C ASN A 500 -1.01 37.89 34.64
N ARG A 501 -1.38 36.69 35.07
CA ARG A 501 -1.05 36.13 36.39
C ARG A 501 -0.36 34.78 36.25
N VAL A 502 0.41 34.40 37.27
CA VAL A 502 1.03 33.07 37.41
C VAL A 502 0.48 32.45 38.68
N ILE A 503 0.01 31.22 38.63
CA ILE A 503 -0.47 30.48 39.80
C ILE A 503 0.47 29.33 40.05
N CYS A 504 1.22 29.41 41.14
CA CYS A 504 2.01 28.29 41.62
C CYS A 504 1.07 27.32 42.34
N PHE A 505 1.16 26.02 42.03
CA PHE A 505 0.22 25.03 42.55
C PHE A 505 0.54 24.56 43.98
N SER A 506 1.81 24.67 44.39
CA SER A 506 2.30 24.13 45.65
C SER A 506 3.53 24.91 46.12
N ASP A 507 3.77 24.99 47.41
CA ASP A 507 5.07 25.47 47.95
C ASP A 507 6.19 24.42 47.81
N ASP A 508 5.84 23.16 47.50
CA ASP A 508 6.77 22.08 47.20
C ASP A 508 7.18 22.10 45.71
N HIS A 509 8.44 22.44 45.47
CA HIS A 509 9.04 22.56 44.13
C HIS A 509 9.18 21.21 43.40
N SER A 510 9.22 20.11 44.14
CA SER A 510 9.50 18.79 43.58
C SER A 510 8.29 18.15 42.90
N LEU A 511 7.09 18.64 43.17
CA LEU A 511 5.84 18.05 42.71
C LEU A 511 5.48 18.44 41.28
N THR A 512 4.66 17.62 40.66
CA THR A 512 3.85 17.97 39.49
C THR A 512 2.40 17.53 39.75
N LEU A 513 1.42 17.97 38.95
CA LEU A 513 0.01 17.56 39.10
C LEU A 513 -0.21 16.05 39.37
N PRO A 514 0.44 15.10 38.66
CA PRO A 514 0.25 13.67 38.93
C PRO A 514 0.78 13.21 40.30
N GLU A 515 1.71 13.96 40.89
CA GLU A 515 2.34 13.64 42.18
C GLU A 515 1.63 14.32 43.36
N MET A 516 0.86 15.39 43.11
CA MET A 516 0.07 16.08 44.13
C MET A 516 -1.08 15.23 44.67
N LYS A 517 -1.49 15.46 45.92
CA LYS A 517 -2.71 14.83 46.47
C LYS A 517 -3.96 15.48 45.86
N VAL A 518 -5.05 14.72 45.74
CA VAL A 518 -6.31 15.22 45.14
C VAL A 518 -6.82 16.44 45.91
N GLU A 519 -6.71 16.44 47.23
CA GLU A 519 -7.14 17.54 48.10
C GLU A 519 -6.34 18.82 47.85
N ASP A 520 -5.08 18.71 47.43
CA ASP A 520 -4.25 19.87 47.10
C ASP A 520 -4.59 20.41 45.70
N ILE A 521 -4.93 19.53 44.75
CA ILE A 521 -5.42 19.92 43.42
C ILE A 521 -6.79 20.63 43.53
N VAL A 522 -7.66 20.20 44.46
CA VAL A 522 -8.93 20.92 44.76
C VAL A 522 -8.67 22.37 45.17
N LYS A 523 -7.60 22.65 45.93
CA LYS A 523 -7.22 24.02 46.29
C LYS A 523 -6.79 24.81 45.05
N VAL A 524 -6.03 24.19 44.13
CA VAL A 524 -5.63 24.82 42.86
C VAL A 524 -6.87 25.21 42.04
N ILE A 525 -7.83 24.28 41.89
CA ILE A 525 -9.08 24.54 41.16
C ILE A 525 -9.90 25.64 41.84
N THR A 526 -9.90 25.70 43.17
CA THR A 526 -10.58 26.79 43.91
C THR A 526 -9.97 28.15 43.55
N VAL A 527 -8.64 28.25 43.52
CA VAL A 527 -7.96 29.47 43.06
C VAL A 527 -8.28 29.77 41.60
N TRP A 528 -8.36 28.78 40.70
CA TRP A 528 -8.81 29.01 39.33
C TRP A 528 -10.22 29.60 39.25
N GLN A 529 -11.16 29.13 40.08
CA GLN A 529 -12.50 29.69 40.16
C GLN A 529 -12.48 31.15 40.66
N GLU A 530 -11.73 31.43 41.73
CA GLU A 530 -11.59 32.78 42.29
C GLU A 530 -10.99 33.77 41.29
N GLU A 531 -9.96 33.33 40.56
CA GLU A 531 -9.27 34.14 39.56
C GLU A 531 -10.14 34.39 38.32
N TYR A 532 -10.81 33.35 37.81
CA TYR A 532 -11.75 33.49 36.70
C TYR A 532 -12.89 34.44 37.05
N LYS A 533 -13.46 34.32 38.25
CA LYS A 533 -14.51 35.22 38.73
C LYS A 533 -14.02 36.65 38.91
N SER A 534 -12.90 36.85 39.61
CA SER A 534 -12.42 38.19 39.96
C SER A 534 -11.95 38.98 38.74
N LEU A 535 -11.27 38.34 37.80
CA LEU A 535 -10.85 38.97 36.54
C LEU A 535 -12.03 39.20 35.61
N GLY A 536 -12.96 38.24 35.51
CA GLY A 536 -14.16 38.38 34.67
C GLY A 536 -15.20 39.38 35.18
N LEU A 537 -15.05 39.89 36.41
CA LEU A 537 -15.87 41.00 36.93
C LEU A 537 -15.37 42.38 36.51
N MET A 538 -14.18 42.46 35.88
CA MET A 538 -13.66 43.72 35.34
C MET A 538 -14.39 44.06 34.06
N ASP A 539 -14.88 45.29 33.95
CA ASP A 539 -15.74 45.77 32.85
C ASP A 539 -15.10 45.71 31.46
N TYR A 540 -13.78 45.79 31.38
CA TYR A 540 -13.02 45.69 30.13
C TYR A 540 -12.47 44.29 29.82
N ILE A 541 -12.65 43.28 30.69
CA ILE A 541 -12.13 41.93 30.47
C ILE A 541 -13.23 41.03 29.90
N ASN A 542 -13.06 40.65 28.63
CA ASN A 542 -14.05 39.85 27.91
C ASN A 542 -13.70 38.36 27.86
N HIS A 543 -12.47 37.96 28.20
CA HIS A 543 -12.09 36.55 28.29
C HIS A 543 -10.98 36.32 29.31
N VAL A 544 -11.06 35.20 30.04
CA VAL A 544 -10.05 34.75 30.99
C VAL A 544 -9.58 33.35 30.61
N GLN A 545 -8.36 33.26 30.08
CA GLN A 545 -7.74 32.01 29.65
C GLN A 545 -6.81 31.46 30.73
N ILE A 546 -7.11 30.26 31.23
CA ILE A 546 -6.25 29.52 32.17
C ILE A 546 -5.53 28.41 31.40
N PHE A 547 -4.21 28.33 31.50
CA PHE A 547 -3.41 27.32 30.80
C PHE A 547 -2.09 26.97 31.51
N GLU A 548 -1.61 25.75 31.30
CA GLU A 548 -0.36 25.22 31.84
C GLU A 548 0.56 24.76 30.69
N ASN A 549 1.86 25.04 30.81
CA ASN A 549 2.90 24.39 30.03
C ASN A 549 3.77 23.58 30.97
N LYS A 550 3.74 22.25 30.86
CA LYS A 550 4.58 21.33 31.64
C LYS A 550 5.79 20.89 30.82
N GLY A 551 6.98 21.04 31.40
CA GLY A 551 8.25 20.58 30.84
C GLY A 551 8.88 21.57 29.84
N SER A 552 10.21 21.59 29.80
CA SER A 552 11.01 22.56 29.03
C SER A 552 10.71 22.55 27.52
N VAL A 553 10.31 21.39 26.99
CA VAL A 553 9.90 21.20 25.59
C VAL A 553 8.72 22.07 25.20
N MET A 554 7.83 22.38 26.14
CA MET A 554 6.65 23.23 25.92
C MET A 554 6.93 24.71 26.27
N GLY A 555 8.21 25.11 26.29
CA GLY A 555 8.62 26.47 26.63
C GLY A 555 8.53 26.81 28.12
N CYS A 556 8.37 25.81 28.98
CA CYS A 556 8.36 26.02 30.43
C CYS A 556 9.79 26.24 30.95
N SER A 557 10.12 27.47 31.33
CA SER A 557 11.44 27.87 31.82
C SER A 557 11.65 27.62 33.31
N ASN A 558 10.59 27.37 34.08
CA ASN A 558 10.65 27.10 35.52
C ASN A 558 9.96 25.76 35.84
N PRO A 559 10.68 24.77 36.39
CA PRO A 559 10.13 23.43 36.64
C PRO A 559 9.16 23.34 37.81
N HIS A 560 9.01 24.41 38.61
CA HIS A 560 8.05 24.47 39.72
C HIS A 560 6.62 24.35 39.18
N PRO A 561 5.73 23.52 39.75
CA PRO A 561 4.37 23.33 39.23
C PRO A 561 3.56 24.62 39.25
N HIS A 562 3.15 25.11 38.08
CA HIS A 562 2.39 26.35 37.93
C HIS A 562 1.56 26.40 36.65
N CYS A 563 0.54 27.25 36.62
CA CYS A 563 -0.14 27.68 35.40
C CYS A 563 -0.05 29.19 35.23
N GLN A 564 -0.56 29.68 34.09
CA GLN A 564 -0.72 31.09 33.82
C GLN A 564 -2.20 31.41 33.55
N ILE A 565 -2.55 32.67 33.79
CA ILE A 565 -3.83 33.25 33.41
C ILE A 565 -3.57 34.46 32.54
N TRP A 566 -4.21 34.50 31.38
CA TRP A 566 -4.24 35.65 30.49
C TRP A 566 -5.68 36.13 30.40
N ALA A 567 -5.95 37.28 31.01
CA ALA A 567 -7.25 37.96 30.95
C ALA A 567 -7.10 39.16 30.01
N GLN A 568 -7.94 39.25 28.98
CA GLN A 568 -7.80 40.27 27.92
C GLN A 568 -9.12 40.92 27.54
N SER A 569 -9.00 42.09 26.92
CA SER A 569 -10.14 42.90 26.49
C SER A 569 -10.80 42.40 25.22
N SER A 570 -10.09 41.74 24.32
CA SER A 570 -10.73 40.97 23.23
C SER A 570 -10.94 39.51 23.61
N ILE A 571 -11.88 38.84 22.93
CA ILE A 571 -11.94 37.38 22.95
C ILE A 571 -10.80 36.86 22.06
N PRO A 572 -9.89 35.99 22.56
CA PRO A 572 -8.78 35.50 21.76
C PRO A 572 -9.26 34.74 20.52
N THR A 573 -8.52 34.83 19.42
CA THR A 573 -8.88 34.26 18.11
C THR A 573 -9.33 32.80 18.17
N GLN A 574 -8.63 31.95 18.93
CA GLN A 574 -8.98 30.54 19.03
C GLN A 574 -10.30 30.29 19.77
N ALA A 575 -10.57 31.10 20.80
CA ALA A 575 -11.83 31.07 21.55
C ALA A 575 -12.98 31.64 20.70
N GLU A 576 -12.73 32.70 19.92
CA GLU A 576 -13.72 33.29 19.01
C GLU A 576 -14.15 32.32 17.90
N ILE A 577 -13.19 31.64 17.25
CA ILE A 577 -13.49 30.59 16.25
C ILE A 577 -14.33 29.48 16.90
N THR A 578 -13.94 29.04 18.09
CA THR A 578 -14.66 28.01 18.85
C THR A 578 -16.09 28.45 19.13
N GLN A 579 -16.28 29.66 19.67
CA GLN A 579 -17.59 30.24 19.96
C GLN A 579 -18.47 30.32 18.73
N LYS A 580 -17.95 30.79 17.59
CA LYS A 580 -18.71 30.89 16.34
C LYS A 580 -19.26 29.52 15.92
N ASN A 581 -18.46 28.47 16.02
CA ASN A 581 -18.87 27.13 15.64
C ASN A 581 -19.82 26.48 16.67
N LEU A 582 -19.56 26.66 17.97
CA LEU A 582 -20.46 26.23 19.04
C LEU A 582 -21.82 26.89 18.87
N LYS A 583 -21.86 28.21 18.66
CA LYS A 583 -23.08 28.99 18.45
C LYS A 583 -23.84 28.52 17.21
N LYS A 584 -23.15 28.37 16.08
CA LYS A 584 -23.74 27.84 14.83
C LYS A 584 -24.38 26.46 15.03
N TYR A 585 -23.73 25.59 15.80
CA TYR A 585 -24.29 24.27 16.13
C TYR A 585 -25.49 24.38 17.07
N TYR A 586 -25.38 25.18 18.13
CA TYR A 586 -26.43 25.35 19.13
C TYR A 586 -27.69 25.96 18.51
N ASP A 587 -27.56 27.03 17.71
CA ASP A 587 -28.68 27.68 17.03
C ASP A 587 -29.42 26.71 16.09
N LYS A 588 -28.70 25.72 15.53
CA LYS A 588 -29.28 24.71 14.64
C LYS A 588 -29.94 23.54 15.39
N ASN A 589 -29.36 23.07 16.49
CA ASN A 589 -29.73 21.79 17.11
C ASN A 589 -30.43 21.96 18.47
N GLY A 590 -30.35 23.12 19.11
CA GLY A 590 -30.90 23.37 20.46
C GLY A 590 -30.11 22.74 21.61
N HIS A 591 -29.03 22.00 21.32
CA HIS A 591 -28.11 21.41 22.29
C HIS A 591 -26.67 21.86 22.00
N THR A 592 -25.78 21.75 23.00
CA THR A 592 -24.36 22.08 22.78
C THR A 592 -23.68 21.03 21.92
N LEU A 593 -22.72 21.45 21.10
CA LEU A 593 -21.95 20.55 20.24
C LEU A 593 -21.29 19.43 21.04
N LEU A 594 -20.66 19.77 22.18
CA LEU A 594 -19.94 18.80 22.99
C LEU A 594 -20.86 17.85 23.76
N GLU A 595 -22.10 18.25 24.07
CA GLU A 595 -23.08 17.33 24.65
C GLU A 595 -23.44 16.21 23.66
N ASP A 596 -23.78 16.56 22.43
CA ASP A 596 -24.10 15.57 21.39
C ASP A 596 -22.89 14.74 20.96
N TYR A 597 -21.71 15.38 20.90
CA TYR A 597 -20.45 14.70 20.62
C TYR A 597 -20.13 13.68 21.71
N LEU A 598 -20.19 14.07 22.98
CA LEU A 598 -19.88 13.19 24.11
C LEU A 598 -20.83 12.00 24.17
N LYS A 599 -22.14 12.21 23.95
CA LYS A 599 -23.13 11.11 23.87
C LYS A 599 -22.72 10.08 22.81
N LYS A 600 -22.26 10.52 21.64
CA LYS A 600 -21.79 9.62 20.56
C LYS A 600 -20.49 8.90 20.93
N GLU A 601 -19.57 9.59 21.58
CA GLU A 601 -18.29 9.00 22.00
C GLU A 601 -18.49 7.94 23.08
N LEU A 602 -19.36 8.19 24.07
CA LEU A 602 -19.72 7.20 25.10
C LEU A 602 -20.38 5.96 24.49
N ASN A 603 -21.32 6.14 23.56
CA ASN A 603 -21.96 5.02 22.86
C ASN A 603 -20.97 4.14 22.08
N LYS A 604 -19.94 4.74 21.48
CA LYS A 604 -18.91 3.99 20.74
C LYS A 604 -17.82 3.42 21.64
N SER A 605 -17.47 4.11 22.73
CA SER A 605 -16.40 3.77 23.68
C SER A 605 -14.99 3.61 23.09
N GLU A 606 -14.79 3.80 21.78
CA GLU A 606 -13.51 3.60 21.09
C GLU A 606 -12.41 4.56 21.60
N ARG A 607 -12.77 5.83 21.80
CA ARG A 607 -11.84 6.94 22.09
C ARG A 607 -11.82 7.38 23.56
N ILE A 608 -12.56 6.71 24.44
CA ILE A 608 -12.61 7.03 25.87
C ILE A 608 -11.33 6.54 26.58
N VAL A 609 -10.67 7.41 27.32
CA VAL A 609 -9.44 7.11 28.07
C VAL A 609 -9.74 6.84 29.55
N LEU A 610 -10.53 7.73 30.17
CA LEU A 610 -10.96 7.71 31.56
C LEU A 610 -12.37 8.28 31.67
N GLU A 611 -13.11 7.88 32.70
CA GLU A 611 -14.42 8.41 33.00
C GLU A 611 -14.68 8.28 34.51
N ASN A 612 -15.26 9.32 35.10
CA ASN A 612 -15.86 9.26 36.44
C ASN A 612 -17.31 9.77 36.36
N GLU A 613 -17.96 9.99 37.50
CA GLU A 613 -19.37 10.36 37.60
C GLU A 613 -19.70 11.68 36.87
N SER A 614 -18.74 12.60 36.77
CA SER A 614 -18.97 13.97 36.27
C SER A 614 -18.18 14.33 35.01
N PHE A 615 -17.09 13.63 34.71
CA PHE A 615 -16.17 13.98 33.62
C PHE A 615 -15.74 12.76 32.82
N VAL A 616 -15.40 13.02 31.56
CA VAL A 616 -14.87 12.03 30.62
C VAL A 616 -13.59 12.59 30.02
N VAL A 617 -12.54 11.77 29.99
CA VAL A 617 -11.34 12.01 29.19
C VAL A 617 -11.42 11.18 27.94
N LEU A 618 -11.26 11.81 26.79
CA LEU A 618 -11.22 11.13 25.50
C LEU A 618 -10.13 11.69 24.60
N VAL A 619 -9.74 10.93 23.57
CA VAL A 619 -8.96 11.44 22.44
C VAL A 619 -9.93 11.95 21.39
N PRO A 620 -9.97 13.26 21.07
CA PRO A 620 -10.91 13.79 20.10
C PRO A 620 -10.84 13.06 18.75
N PHE A 621 -11.99 12.89 18.08
CA PHE A 621 -12.03 12.27 16.74
C PHE A 621 -11.13 12.99 15.74
N TRP A 622 -10.94 14.29 15.91
CA TRP A 622 -10.12 15.19 15.12
C TRP A 622 -8.81 15.60 15.82
N ALA A 623 -8.37 14.84 16.83
CA ALA A 623 -7.15 15.16 17.55
C ALA A 623 -5.96 15.30 16.58
N THR A 624 -5.11 16.29 16.79
CA THR A 624 -3.94 16.59 15.94
C THR A 624 -2.65 16.04 16.56
N TRP A 625 -2.50 16.16 17.89
CA TRP A 625 -1.34 15.64 18.59
C TRP A 625 -1.47 14.13 18.83
N PRO A 626 -0.34 13.38 18.93
CA PRO A 626 -0.36 11.91 18.97
C PRO A 626 -1.20 11.40 20.13
N TYR A 627 -1.01 11.97 21.32
CA TYR A 627 -1.76 11.61 22.52
C TYR A 627 -2.66 12.73 23.01
N GLU A 628 -3.13 13.61 22.11
CA GLU A 628 -4.08 14.67 22.46
C GLU A 628 -5.28 14.14 23.23
N THR A 629 -5.64 14.76 24.34
CA THR A 629 -6.85 14.42 25.08
C THR A 629 -7.66 15.65 25.39
N MET A 630 -8.96 15.44 25.59
CA MET A 630 -9.89 16.45 26.06
C MET A 630 -10.66 15.91 27.26
N ILE A 631 -10.69 16.68 28.36
CA ILE A 631 -11.60 16.46 29.48
C ILE A 631 -12.88 17.21 29.17
N ILE A 632 -14.03 16.54 29.23
CA ILE A 632 -15.36 17.14 29.00
C ILE A 632 -16.23 16.84 30.21
N SER A 633 -16.99 17.83 30.68
CA SER A 633 -18.04 17.60 31.67
C SER A 633 -19.20 16.81 31.08
N LYS A 634 -19.81 15.93 31.86
CA LYS A 634 -21.03 15.22 31.44
C LYS A 634 -22.26 16.12 31.52
N ARG A 635 -22.32 16.94 32.57
CA ARG A 635 -23.33 17.99 32.71
C ARG A 635 -22.94 19.15 31.81
N ASN A 636 -23.92 19.70 31.10
CA ASN A 636 -23.74 20.94 30.35
C ASN A 636 -23.51 22.10 31.33
N ILE A 637 -22.24 22.45 31.52
CA ILE A 637 -21.77 23.59 32.31
C ILE A 637 -20.94 24.50 31.43
N LYS A 638 -21.13 25.81 31.54
CA LYS A 638 -20.52 26.77 30.61
C LYS A 638 -19.09 27.14 30.99
N ASN A 639 -18.81 27.16 32.29
CA ASN A 639 -17.52 27.55 32.84
C ASN A 639 -17.28 26.93 34.23
N ILE A 640 -16.06 27.08 34.72
CA ILE A 640 -15.59 26.46 35.97
C ILE A 640 -16.36 26.92 37.22
N LEU A 641 -17.06 28.06 37.20
CA LEU A 641 -17.82 28.56 38.35
C LEU A 641 -19.09 27.76 38.62
N GLU A 642 -19.59 27.01 37.63
CA GLU A 642 -20.81 26.22 37.75
C GLU A 642 -20.58 24.84 38.38
N PHE A 643 -19.34 24.51 38.73
CA PHE A 643 -19.00 23.25 39.40
C PHE A 643 -19.61 23.22 40.80
N THR A 644 -20.24 22.10 41.14
CA THR A 644 -20.54 21.75 42.53
C THR A 644 -19.24 21.39 43.28
N GLU A 645 -19.28 21.38 44.61
CA GLU A 645 -18.12 20.93 45.41
C GLU A 645 -17.72 19.48 45.12
N GLU A 646 -18.67 18.64 44.71
CA GLU A 646 -18.37 17.25 44.33
C GLU A 646 -17.74 17.17 42.94
N GLU A 647 -18.28 17.87 41.95
CA GLU A 647 -17.66 17.97 40.62
C GLU A 647 -16.23 18.54 40.70
N LYS A 648 -15.97 19.47 41.62
CA LYS A 648 -14.62 20.00 41.86
C LYS A 648 -13.64 18.92 42.29
N LYS A 649 -14.04 18.02 43.21
CA LYS A 649 -13.21 16.88 43.65
C LYS A 649 -13.03 15.87 42.52
N LEU A 650 -14.10 15.55 41.79
CA LEU A 650 -14.05 14.62 40.67
C LEU A 650 -13.19 15.16 39.52
N TYR A 651 -13.20 16.47 39.29
CA TYR A 651 -12.32 17.13 38.33
C TYR A 651 -10.85 17.06 38.77
N ALA A 652 -10.58 17.31 40.06
CA ALA A 652 -9.23 17.15 40.63
C ALA A 652 -8.70 15.71 40.47
N ALA A 653 -9.54 14.72 40.76
CA ALA A 653 -9.20 13.31 40.62
C ALA A 653 -8.90 12.92 39.17
N ILE A 654 -9.79 13.27 38.22
CA ILE A 654 -9.61 12.90 36.81
C ILE A 654 -8.42 13.62 36.17
N LEU A 655 -8.13 14.86 36.59
CA LEU A 655 -6.95 15.61 36.16
C LEU A 655 -5.66 14.92 36.63
N LYS A 656 -5.61 14.48 37.89
CA LYS A 656 -4.50 13.70 38.44
C LYS A 656 -4.31 12.39 37.68
N GLU A 657 -5.38 11.64 37.45
CA GLU A 657 -5.30 10.35 36.78
C GLU A 657 -4.83 10.47 35.32
N LEU A 658 -5.35 11.44 34.57
CA LEU A 658 -4.91 11.71 33.21
C LEU A 658 -3.42 12.07 33.16
N THR A 659 -2.99 13.03 34.00
CA THR A 659 -1.58 13.44 34.03
C THR A 659 -0.67 12.32 34.53
N THR A 660 -1.18 11.40 35.35
CA THR A 660 -0.46 10.19 35.79
C THR A 660 -0.30 9.21 34.63
N LYS A 661 -1.35 9.00 33.83
CA LYS A 661 -1.26 8.19 32.61
C LYS A 661 -0.28 8.78 31.60
N TYR A 662 -0.23 10.11 31.45
CA TYR A 662 0.80 10.73 30.63
C TYR A 662 2.20 10.40 31.13
N ASP A 663 2.47 10.61 32.42
CA ASP A 663 3.78 10.31 33.00
C ASP A 663 4.14 8.83 32.88
N ASN A 664 3.15 7.94 32.98
CA ASN A 664 3.32 6.50 32.82
C ASN A 664 3.51 6.02 31.36
N LEU A 665 3.16 6.82 30.35
CA LEU A 665 3.21 6.41 28.94
C LEU A 665 4.64 6.10 28.48
N PHE A 666 5.61 6.89 28.98
CA PHE A 666 7.04 6.69 28.73
C PHE A 666 7.88 6.76 30.01
N GLU A 667 7.25 6.57 31.17
CA GLU A 667 7.87 6.59 32.50
C GLU A 667 8.78 7.80 32.72
N THR A 668 8.24 8.98 32.42
CA THR A 668 8.95 10.26 32.51
C THR A 668 8.01 11.37 32.97
N SER A 669 8.55 12.53 33.37
CA SER A 669 7.71 13.72 33.58
C SER A 669 7.23 14.22 32.22
N PHE A 670 6.09 13.70 31.77
CA PHE A 670 5.62 13.84 30.41
C PHE A 670 5.22 15.29 30.12
N PRO A 671 5.81 15.93 29.09
CA PRO A 671 5.52 17.32 28.76
C PRO A 671 4.19 17.48 28.05
N TYR A 672 3.46 18.57 28.31
CA TYR A 672 2.23 18.93 27.60
C TYR A 672 1.94 20.43 27.73
N SER A 673 1.15 20.96 26.80
CA SER A 673 0.41 22.21 27.00
C SER A 673 -1.04 21.85 27.28
N ALA A 674 -1.66 22.49 28.26
CA ALA A 674 -3.06 22.25 28.58
C ALA A 674 -3.80 23.57 28.83
N GLY A 675 -5.07 23.64 28.47
CA GLY A 675 -5.85 24.88 28.56
C GLY A 675 -7.33 24.63 28.78
N ILE A 676 -7.94 25.45 29.65
CA ILE A 676 -9.37 25.39 29.93
C ILE A 676 -10.13 26.19 28.88
N HIS A 677 -11.13 25.57 28.26
CA HIS A 677 -12.04 26.20 27.32
C HIS A 677 -13.42 26.32 27.98
N GLN A 678 -13.84 27.56 28.18
CA GLN A 678 -15.03 27.96 28.91
C GLN A 678 -15.58 29.25 28.34
N SER A 679 -16.84 29.57 28.66
CA SER A 679 -17.53 30.76 28.14
C SER A 679 -16.73 32.05 28.32
N PRO A 680 -16.81 33.02 27.39
CA PRO A 680 -16.33 34.38 27.60
C PRO A 680 -16.91 35.03 28.86
N THR A 681 -16.24 36.07 29.33
CA THR A 681 -16.67 36.91 30.47
C THR A 681 -17.19 38.26 30.00
N ASP A 682 -17.68 38.37 28.76
CA ASP A 682 -18.09 39.62 28.10
C ASP A 682 -19.48 40.17 28.53
N GLY A 683 -20.00 39.67 29.65
CA GLY A 683 -21.31 40.00 30.17
C GLY A 683 -22.51 39.42 29.39
N LYS A 684 -22.29 38.68 28.30
CA LYS A 684 -23.37 38.05 27.54
C LYS A 684 -23.66 36.63 28.04
N ASN A 685 -24.86 36.15 27.72
CA ASN A 685 -25.20 34.75 27.95
C ASN A 685 -24.70 33.89 26.80
N HIS A 686 -24.02 32.79 27.15
CA HIS A 686 -23.34 31.89 26.24
C HIS A 686 -23.83 30.44 26.41
N PRO A 687 -25.12 30.14 26.16
CA PRO A 687 -25.68 28.80 26.35
C PRO A 687 -25.07 27.74 25.42
N GLU A 688 -24.42 28.16 24.33
CA GLU A 688 -23.72 27.29 23.39
C GLU A 688 -22.42 26.68 23.95
N TRP A 689 -21.86 27.27 25.00
CA TRP A 689 -20.59 26.84 25.58
C TRP A 689 -20.76 25.63 26.49
N HIS A 690 -19.76 24.76 26.45
CA HIS A 690 -19.67 23.56 27.27
C HIS A 690 -18.22 23.43 27.72
N PHE A 691 -18.00 23.41 29.03
CA PHE A 691 -16.69 23.30 29.67
C PHE A 691 -15.92 22.10 29.16
N HIS A 692 -14.68 22.35 28.74
CA HIS A 692 -13.74 21.30 28.40
C HIS A 692 -12.30 21.77 28.60
N MET A 693 -11.35 20.85 28.73
CA MET A 693 -9.93 21.15 28.86
C MET A 693 -9.14 20.31 27.87
N HIS A 694 -8.30 20.97 27.06
CA HIS A 694 -7.44 20.30 26.08
C HIS A 694 -6.06 20.01 26.66
N PHE A 695 -5.43 18.93 26.20
CA PHE A 695 -4.03 18.59 26.44
C PHE A 695 -3.36 18.29 25.11
N TYR A 696 -2.25 18.97 24.83
CA TYR A 696 -1.44 18.87 23.61
C TYR A 696 -0.04 18.34 23.93
N PRO A 697 0.12 17.01 24.01
CA PRO A 697 1.41 16.37 24.26
C PRO A 697 2.27 16.28 22.99
N PRO A 698 3.55 16.71 23.02
CA PRO A 698 4.41 16.70 21.84
C PRO A 698 5.07 15.33 21.59
N LEU A 699 5.06 14.37 22.51
CA LEU A 699 5.79 13.11 22.32
C LEU A 699 5.05 12.15 21.38
N LEU A 700 5.81 11.44 20.52
CA LEU A 700 5.26 10.60 19.45
C LEU A 700 5.28 9.10 19.79
N ARG A 701 6.45 8.52 20.11
CA ARG A 701 6.61 7.06 20.32
C ARG A 701 7.54 6.67 21.48
N SER A 702 8.25 7.63 22.06
CA SER A 702 9.14 7.43 23.20
C SER A 702 9.33 8.74 23.96
N ALA A 703 9.95 8.68 25.13
CA ALA A 703 10.36 9.85 25.92
C ALA A 703 11.29 10.82 25.17
N THR A 704 11.89 10.38 24.06
CA THR A 704 12.96 11.10 23.36
C THR A 704 12.55 11.63 21.98
N VAL A 705 11.38 11.22 21.46
CA VAL A 705 10.92 11.57 20.11
C VAL A 705 9.73 12.52 20.18
N LYS A 706 9.92 13.74 19.68
CA LYS A 706 8.93 14.82 19.65
C LYS A 706 8.29 14.97 18.26
N LYS A 707 7.02 15.37 18.25
CA LYS A 707 6.29 15.89 17.11
C LYS A 707 6.51 17.41 17.07
N PHE A 708 6.88 17.89 15.90
CA PHE A 708 6.84 19.31 15.56
C PHE A 708 5.89 19.45 14.38
N MET A 709 5.03 20.46 14.40
CA MET A 709 4.30 20.83 13.19
C MET A 709 5.28 21.53 12.26
N VAL A 710 5.53 20.94 11.08
CA VAL A 710 6.49 21.46 10.10
C VAL A 710 5.99 21.16 8.67
N GLY A 711 6.48 21.93 7.69
CA GLY A 711 6.19 21.69 6.28
C GLY A 711 4.69 21.71 6.00
N TYR A 712 4.14 20.59 5.51
CA TYR A 712 2.74 20.46 5.13
C TYR A 712 1.76 20.85 6.25
N GLU A 713 2.09 20.57 7.51
CA GLU A 713 1.22 20.89 8.65
C GLU A 713 1.09 22.39 8.89
N MET A 714 2.17 23.15 8.66
CA MET A 714 2.17 24.61 8.81
C MET A 714 1.66 25.35 7.57
N LEU A 715 1.78 24.73 6.39
CA LEU A 715 1.52 25.36 5.10
C LEU A 715 0.19 24.95 4.46
N ALA A 716 -0.47 23.88 4.95
CA ALA A 716 -1.69 23.36 4.34
C ALA A 716 -2.67 22.76 5.34
N GLU A 717 -2.39 21.57 5.90
CA GLU A 717 -3.35 20.84 6.74
C GLU A 717 -2.59 20.07 7.83
N ALA A 718 -3.05 20.19 9.08
CA ALA A 718 -2.45 19.48 10.21
C ALA A 718 -2.57 17.96 10.02
N GLN A 719 -1.53 17.21 10.40
CA GLN A 719 -1.40 15.81 10.03
C GLN A 719 -0.98 14.94 11.22
N ARG A 720 -1.54 13.73 11.34
CA ARG A 720 -1.08 12.74 12.32
C ARG A 720 -0.81 11.36 11.72
N ASP A 721 0.09 10.63 12.37
CA ASP A 721 0.57 9.32 11.92
C ASP A 721 -0.12 8.13 12.60
N ILE A 722 -0.73 8.33 13.78
CA ILE A 722 -1.47 7.30 14.55
C ILE A 722 -2.93 7.69 14.63
N THR A 723 -3.90 6.78 14.64
CA THR A 723 -5.31 7.20 14.73
C THR A 723 -5.70 7.60 16.17
N PRO A 724 -6.72 8.46 16.37
CA PRO A 724 -7.29 8.75 17.69
C PRO A 724 -7.67 7.51 18.51
N GLU A 725 -8.21 6.47 17.85
CA GLU A 725 -8.62 5.22 18.50
C GLU A 725 -7.41 4.46 19.06
N GLN A 726 -6.32 4.39 18.29
CA GLN A 726 -5.07 3.75 18.74
C GLN A 726 -4.47 4.49 19.94
N SER A 727 -4.47 5.83 19.92
CA SER A 727 -3.96 6.63 21.04
C SER A 727 -4.79 6.42 22.32
N ALA A 728 -6.12 6.41 22.19
CA ALA A 728 -7.00 6.18 23.32
C ALA A 728 -6.80 4.78 23.92
N GLU A 729 -6.64 3.76 23.07
CA GLU A 729 -6.36 2.39 23.51
C GLU A 729 -5.05 2.31 24.32
N VAL A 730 -3.99 2.95 23.85
CA VAL A 730 -2.70 2.98 24.56
C VAL A 730 -2.84 3.66 25.93
N LEU A 731 -3.42 4.87 25.99
CA LEU A 731 -3.57 5.61 27.25
C LEU A 731 -4.47 4.89 28.25
N ARG A 732 -5.56 4.29 27.78
CA ARG A 732 -6.52 3.55 28.60
C ARG A 732 -5.86 2.37 29.32
N LYS A 733 -4.92 1.66 28.68
CA LYS A 733 -4.20 0.50 29.24
C LYS A 733 -3.17 0.85 30.33
N LEU A 734 -2.74 2.12 30.44
CA LEU A 734 -1.76 2.53 31.44
C LEU A 734 -2.34 2.53 32.85
N SER A 735 -1.54 2.25 33.88
CA SER A 735 -1.98 2.31 35.27
C SER A 735 -2.35 3.74 35.70
N SER A 736 -3.33 3.89 36.59
CA SER A 736 -3.60 5.14 37.33
C SER A 736 -2.63 5.34 38.52
N VAL A 737 -1.75 4.37 38.82
CA VAL A 737 -0.67 4.50 39.82
C VAL A 737 0.59 5.02 39.13
N HIS A 738 1.13 6.13 39.64
CA HIS A 738 2.30 6.81 39.09
C HIS A 738 3.56 5.93 39.15
N TYR A 739 4.35 5.91 38.08
CA TYR A 739 5.51 5.02 37.92
C TYR A 739 6.54 5.17 39.06
N LYS A 740 6.74 6.38 39.60
CA LYS A 740 7.64 6.61 40.76
C LYS A 740 7.16 5.99 42.08
N THR A 741 5.90 5.56 42.16
CA THR A 741 5.29 4.99 43.37
C THR A 741 4.92 3.53 43.24
N ARG A 742 5.21 2.90 42.10
CA ARG A 742 5.01 1.46 41.93
C ARG A 742 6.11 0.76 42.75
N ASN A 743 5.70 -0.10 43.68
CA ASN A 743 6.63 -1.08 44.23
C ASN A 743 6.71 -2.18 43.17
N ASP A 744 7.87 -2.31 42.52
CA ASP A 744 8.13 -3.40 41.56
C ASP A 744 7.97 -4.79 42.21
#